data_AF-A0A954SL10-F1
#
_entry.id   AF-A0A954SL10-F1
#
_cell.length_a   1.000
_cell.length_b   1.000
_cell.length_c   1.000
_cell.angle_alpha   90.00
_cell.angle_beta   90.00
_cell.angle_gamma   90.00
#
_symmetry.space_group_name_H-M   'P 1'
#
loop_
_entity.id
_entity.type
_entity.pdbx_description
1 polymer ?
#
loop_
_entity_poly.entity_id
_entity_poly.type
_entity_poly.pdbx_seq_one_letter_code
_entity_poly.pdbx_strand_id
1 'polypeptide(L)'
;MCSLAAAAESELAGLKQTFASEIRPLIARYCSDCHSPDLAEADLDLASMATFDEVRKHPRSWQKVAEMLSQGLMPPAESERPNAEEQQRLATWLHSYLTIEARERAGDPGRVVLRRLSNAEYTYTLRDLTELAELDPAREFPVDGAAGEGFTNTGNALVMSPTLFTKYLDASRELATHAVLLPDGFRFSAKTTRRDWSDEVLHNIRAFYDRYSEAQGGSSVNLQGIVFDTNQGGRLPVERYLAATLTHREALLSGRKTTEQLAREQDLNPKYLKLLYDHLTKPDHSLLLAQLQRDWRQAEPTDVDRLVAQVTQWQRGLWAFRSVGHIGKVGGPKAWQEPVSPIASRHDYRLSIPADQTEDVTLTLVASNAGDGSEHDLFQWINPRFAAPGRPDLRLRDVRELAFELLNARRQMLASTGATLAAVDELLQNSESLDVATVAERHGVALGDVQSWMTCLGYGSGNGVELKGLFTDKITSSKEYEFIQGWGSHSTPLVLANPTDQHVRVPGNMWPHRVAVHPAPTLRTVVAWKCPTAGSYTVSGSVTHAHPECGNGVTWTLEQRQGGIHRRLATGVSQGGQPVTIEPTSLLHVAQGEVITLAIGPRDGNHACDLTTVDLTLTRAGDDKQTWDLAADVSGDILAGNPHADSYGNAQVWHFLVEPDQDVESVKGIPNGSLLARWISTTDRDARTQLGQELQQLLTAAAPEDRDSPDGQLYQQ
;
A
#
# COMPACT_ATOMS: atom_id res chain seq x y z
N MET A 1 -61.07 39.76 16.90
CA MET A 1 -60.73 41.18 17.14
C MET A 1 -61.90 42.00 17.68
N CYS A 2 -63.15 41.84 17.22
CA CYS A 2 -64.30 42.63 17.74
C CYS A 2 -64.63 42.46 19.24
N SER A 3 -64.37 41.31 19.87
CA SER A 3 -64.70 41.10 21.30
C SER A 3 -63.69 41.71 22.30
N LEU A 4 -62.45 42.00 21.86
CA LEU A 4 -61.41 42.58 22.72
C LEU A 4 -61.48 44.12 22.73
N ALA A 5 -61.87 44.74 21.61
CA ALA A 5 -62.07 46.18 21.52
C ALA A 5 -63.25 46.66 22.38
N ALA A 6 -64.36 45.91 22.41
CA ALA A 6 -65.55 46.24 23.20
C ALA A 6 -65.31 46.18 24.73
N ALA A 7 -64.41 45.29 25.18
CA ALA A 7 -64.03 45.19 26.59
C ALA A 7 -63.14 46.37 27.04
N ALA A 8 -62.19 46.79 26.19
CA ALA A 8 -61.33 47.94 26.46
C ALA A 8 -62.11 49.27 26.47
N GLU A 9 -63.08 49.44 25.57
CA GLU A 9 -63.97 50.61 25.56
C GLU A 9 -64.83 50.68 26.84
N SER A 10 -65.30 49.54 27.34
CA SER A 10 -66.07 49.46 28.59
C SER A 10 -65.21 49.77 29.82
N GLU A 11 -63.97 49.30 29.88
CA GLU A 11 -63.03 49.61 30.98
C GLU A 11 -62.62 51.09 30.98
N LEU A 12 -62.37 51.66 29.79
CA LEU A 12 -62.00 53.08 29.63
C LEU A 12 -63.16 54.02 30.01
N ALA A 13 -64.39 53.65 29.65
CA ALA A 13 -65.60 54.37 30.07
C ALA A 13 -65.76 54.36 31.60
N GLY A 14 -65.48 53.22 32.25
CA GLY A 14 -65.45 53.09 33.71
C GLY A 14 -64.40 54.01 34.35
N LEU A 15 -63.17 54.01 33.84
CA LEU A 15 -62.11 54.90 34.34
C LEU A 15 -62.42 56.39 34.14
N LYS A 16 -63.04 56.76 33.02
CA LYS A 16 -63.48 58.13 32.75
C LYS A 16 -64.54 58.59 33.75
N GLN A 17 -65.47 57.70 34.11
CA GLN A 17 -66.49 57.98 35.12
C GLN A 17 -65.86 58.12 36.52
N THR A 18 -65.05 57.15 36.95
CA THR A 18 -64.34 57.19 38.24
C THR A 18 -63.42 58.40 38.34
N PHE A 19 -62.78 58.81 37.23
CA PHE A 19 -61.97 60.02 37.22
C PHE A 19 -62.78 61.26 37.59
N ALA A 20 -63.95 61.43 36.96
CA ALA A 20 -64.80 62.59 37.18
C ALA A 20 -65.45 62.60 38.58
N SER A 21 -65.91 61.44 39.07
CA SER A 21 -66.65 61.34 40.34
C SER A 21 -65.78 61.23 41.58
N GLU A 22 -64.61 60.58 41.49
CA GLU A 22 -63.84 60.17 42.67
C GLU A 22 -62.39 60.67 42.69
N ILE A 23 -61.73 60.76 41.53
CA ILE A 23 -60.30 61.09 41.47
C ILE A 23 -60.04 62.59 41.31
N ARG A 24 -60.79 63.26 40.44
CA ARG A 24 -60.69 64.70 40.22
C ARG A 24 -60.94 65.50 41.51
N PRO A 25 -61.93 65.16 42.37
CA PRO A 25 -62.10 65.84 43.66
C PRO A 25 -60.89 65.66 44.59
N LEU A 26 -60.22 64.50 44.56
CA LEU A 26 -59.01 64.26 45.34
C LEU A 26 -57.81 65.06 44.80
N ILE A 27 -57.64 65.14 43.48
CA ILE A 27 -56.60 65.99 42.86
C ILE A 27 -56.85 67.47 43.18
N ALA A 28 -58.11 67.91 43.13
CA ALA A 28 -58.50 69.26 43.48
C ALA A 28 -58.17 69.59 44.94
N ARG A 29 -58.38 68.64 45.85
CA ARG A 29 -58.17 68.82 47.30
C ARG A 29 -56.70 68.71 47.72
N TYR A 30 -55.95 67.77 47.17
CA TYR A 30 -54.63 67.39 47.69
C TYR A 30 -53.45 67.79 46.79
N CYS A 31 -53.70 68.13 45.53
CA CYS A 31 -52.63 68.37 44.56
C CYS A 31 -52.67 69.78 43.94
N SER A 32 -53.85 70.40 43.85
CA SER A 32 -54.03 71.64 43.07
C SER A 32 -53.47 72.89 43.74
N ASP A 33 -53.23 72.86 45.06
CA ASP A 33 -52.58 73.97 45.75
C ASP A 33 -51.13 74.19 45.28
N CYS A 34 -50.44 73.11 44.87
CA CYS A 34 -49.06 73.16 44.39
C CYS A 34 -48.91 72.93 42.87
N HIS A 35 -49.81 72.14 42.26
CA HIS A 35 -49.75 71.74 40.85
C HIS A 35 -50.90 72.37 40.04
N SER A 36 -50.98 73.70 40.05
CA SER A 36 -51.92 74.53 39.29
C SER A 36 -51.19 75.44 38.30
N PRO A 37 -51.89 76.11 37.35
CA PRO A 37 -51.26 77.01 36.38
C PRO A 37 -50.41 78.12 36.99
N ASP A 38 -50.77 78.57 38.20
CA ASP A 38 -50.15 79.73 38.85
C ASP A 38 -48.86 79.37 39.62
N LEU A 39 -48.70 78.10 40.06
CA LEU A 39 -47.52 77.65 40.82
C LEU A 39 -46.71 76.58 40.08
N ALA A 40 -47.38 75.59 39.47
CA ALA A 40 -46.82 74.52 38.64
C ALA A 40 -45.51 73.91 39.16
N GLU A 41 -45.45 73.53 40.44
CA GLU A 41 -44.22 72.96 41.02
C GLU A 41 -43.74 71.74 40.23
N ALA A 42 -42.41 71.68 40.02
CA ALA A 42 -41.75 70.67 39.19
C ALA A 42 -42.26 70.61 37.72
N ASP A 43 -42.68 71.75 37.18
CA ASP A 43 -43.26 71.92 35.84
C ASP A 43 -44.50 71.05 35.62
N LEU A 44 -45.29 70.80 36.68
CA LEU A 44 -46.46 69.94 36.65
C LEU A 44 -47.74 70.70 37.00
N ASP A 45 -48.65 70.77 36.03
CA ASP A 45 -50.01 71.31 36.19
C ASP A 45 -51.05 70.19 36.09
N LEU A 46 -51.58 69.78 37.24
CA LEU A 46 -52.62 68.76 37.34
C LEU A 46 -54.02 69.38 37.33
N ALA A 47 -54.15 70.64 37.73
CA ALA A 47 -55.44 71.33 37.81
C ALA A 47 -56.03 71.60 36.41
N SER A 48 -55.20 71.90 35.41
CA SER A 48 -55.64 72.08 34.02
C SER A 48 -56.07 70.78 33.34
N MET A 49 -55.67 69.62 33.87
CA MET A 49 -56.09 68.30 33.36
C MET A 49 -57.49 67.92 33.87
N ALA A 50 -58.46 68.82 33.67
CA ALA A 50 -59.79 68.77 34.26
C ALA A 50 -60.70 67.65 33.71
N THR A 51 -60.31 67.02 32.60
CA THR A 51 -61.06 65.91 31.98
C THR A 51 -60.15 64.72 31.74
N PHE A 52 -60.74 63.53 31.72
CA PHE A 52 -60.01 62.30 31.41
C PHE A 52 -59.31 62.37 30.05
N ASP A 53 -59.90 63.04 29.06
CA ASP A 53 -59.31 63.17 27.72
C ASP A 53 -58.04 64.05 27.74
N GLU A 54 -57.92 65.00 28.67
CA GLU A 54 -56.68 65.76 28.89
C GLU A 54 -55.61 64.92 29.62
N VAL A 55 -56.00 64.12 30.61
CA VAL A 55 -55.10 63.17 31.30
C VAL A 55 -54.40 62.26 30.28
N ARG A 56 -55.15 61.75 29.30
CA ARG A 56 -54.67 60.86 28.23
C ARG A 56 -53.59 61.49 27.33
N LYS A 57 -53.55 62.82 27.22
CA LYS A 57 -52.51 63.52 26.44
C LYS A 57 -51.15 63.54 27.14
N HIS A 58 -51.10 63.32 28.46
CA HIS A 58 -49.90 63.51 29.28
C HIS A 58 -49.48 62.27 30.10
N PRO A 59 -49.39 61.06 29.53
CA PRO A 59 -49.14 59.83 30.28
C PRO A 59 -47.81 59.81 31.04
N ARG A 60 -46.76 60.46 30.53
CA ARG A 60 -45.44 60.57 31.21
C ARG A 60 -45.55 61.33 32.53
N SER A 61 -46.33 62.40 32.56
CA SER A 61 -46.59 63.17 33.78
C SER A 61 -47.31 62.31 34.82
N TRP A 62 -48.30 61.52 34.39
CA TRP A 62 -49.05 60.61 35.25
C TRP A 62 -48.22 59.40 35.74
N GLN A 63 -47.24 58.92 34.96
CA GLN A 63 -46.26 57.92 35.43
C GLN A 63 -45.43 58.46 36.60
N LYS A 64 -44.98 59.72 36.51
CA LYS A 64 -44.24 60.39 37.58
C LYS A 64 -45.11 60.62 38.82
N VAL A 65 -46.38 61.00 38.63
CA VAL A 65 -47.35 61.08 39.73
C VAL A 65 -47.53 59.71 40.41
N ALA A 66 -47.61 58.63 39.64
CA ALA A 66 -47.74 57.27 40.17
C ALA A 66 -46.53 56.87 41.01
N GLU A 67 -45.33 57.18 40.52
CA GLU A 67 -44.09 56.94 41.23
C GLU A 67 -44.06 57.71 42.56
N MET A 68 -44.32 59.02 42.53
CA MET A 68 -44.30 59.88 43.73
C MET A 68 -45.36 59.47 44.77
N LEU A 69 -46.57 59.08 44.33
CA LEU A 69 -47.63 58.56 45.20
C LEU A 69 -47.26 57.19 45.79
N SER A 70 -46.64 56.31 45.00
CA SER A 70 -46.21 54.97 45.46
C SER A 70 -45.07 55.02 46.48
N GLN A 71 -44.20 56.03 46.36
CA GLN A 71 -43.10 56.27 47.30
C GLN A 71 -43.55 57.11 48.52
N GLY A 72 -44.82 57.57 48.55
CA GLY A 72 -45.37 58.38 49.64
C GLY A 72 -44.74 59.76 49.77
N LEU A 73 -44.09 60.24 48.70
CA LEU A 73 -43.38 61.52 48.67
C LEU A 73 -44.31 62.70 48.41
N MET A 74 -45.47 62.45 47.78
CA MET A 74 -46.50 63.45 47.49
C MET A 74 -47.87 63.02 48.02
N PRO A 75 -48.69 63.93 48.58
CA PRO A 75 -48.37 65.32 48.95
C PRO A 75 -47.27 65.40 50.03
N PRO A 76 -46.49 66.50 50.10
CA PRO A 76 -45.41 66.63 51.08
C PRO A 76 -45.93 66.58 52.52
N ALA A 77 -45.05 66.32 53.49
CA ALA A 77 -45.44 66.08 54.88
C ALA A 77 -46.20 67.26 55.53
N GLU A 78 -45.95 68.48 55.04
CA GLU A 78 -46.54 69.74 55.53
C GLU A 78 -47.90 70.07 54.89
N SER A 79 -48.39 69.26 53.94
CA SER A 79 -49.66 69.46 53.25
C SER A 79 -50.73 68.47 53.69
N GLU A 80 -52.01 68.77 53.43
CA GLU A 80 -53.10 67.84 53.70
C GLU A 80 -52.89 66.54 52.90
N ARG A 81 -52.95 65.39 53.57
CA ARG A 81 -52.71 64.07 52.95
C ARG A 81 -54.00 63.27 52.84
N PRO A 82 -54.20 62.53 51.73
CA PRO A 82 -55.29 61.57 51.63
C PRO A 82 -55.20 60.53 52.74
N ASN A 83 -56.35 60.05 53.22
CA ASN A 83 -56.35 58.87 54.08
C ASN A 83 -55.98 57.59 53.29
N ALA A 84 -55.74 56.47 53.97
CA ALA A 84 -55.29 55.24 53.33
C ALA A 84 -56.26 54.74 52.23
N GLU A 85 -57.57 54.93 52.39
CA GLU A 85 -58.58 54.52 51.41
C GLU A 85 -58.54 55.43 50.16
N GLU A 86 -58.39 56.74 50.36
CA GLU A 86 -58.25 57.73 49.28
C GLU A 86 -56.94 57.56 48.51
N GLN A 87 -55.83 57.28 49.20
CA GLN A 87 -54.54 56.99 48.57
C GLN A 87 -54.59 55.69 47.76
N GLN A 88 -55.21 54.64 48.30
CA GLN A 88 -55.40 53.38 47.59
C GLN A 88 -56.29 53.57 46.35
N ARG A 89 -57.33 54.39 46.43
CA ARG A 89 -58.18 54.75 45.29
C ARG A 89 -57.40 55.48 44.19
N LEU A 90 -56.60 56.49 44.55
CA LEU A 90 -55.72 57.18 43.62
C LEU A 90 -54.73 56.23 42.93
N ALA A 91 -54.03 55.41 43.71
CA ALA A 91 -53.06 54.45 43.19
C ALA A 91 -53.71 53.40 42.28
N THR A 92 -54.87 52.86 42.68
CA THR A 92 -55.60 51.83 41.91
C THR A 92 -56.10 52.37 40.57
N TRP A 93 -56.69 53.55 40.58
CA TRP A 93 -57.16 54.20 39.35
C TRP A 93 -55.98 54.53 38.43
N LEU A 94 -54.90 55.09 38.99
CA LEU A 94 -53.72 55.49 38.21
C LEU A 94 -53.00 54.29 37.60
N HIS A 95 -52.88 53.19 38.35
CA HIS A 95 -52.36 51.92 37.84
C HIS A 95 -53.24 51.36 36.72
N SER A 96 -54.56 51.37 36.89
CA SER A 96 -55.51 50.87 35.89
C SER A 96 -55.47 51.70 34.60
N TYR A 97 -55.43 53.03 34.74
CA TYR A 97 -55.28 53.98 33.64
C TYR A 97 -53.97 53.76 32.88
N LEU A 98 -52.82 53.74 33.57
CA LEU A 98 -51.52 53.56 32.94
C LEU A 98 -51.39 52.16 32.29
N THR A 99 -52.04 51.14 32.86
CA THR A 99 -52.09 49.80 32.27
C THR A 99 -52.88 49.78 30.96
N ILE A 100 -54.03 50.45 30.92
CA ILE A 100 -54.84 50.54 29.69
C ILE A 100 -54.14 51.38 28.63
N GLU A 101 -53.58 52.53 28.98
CA GLU A 101 -52.78 53.35 28.05
C GLU A 101 -51.55 52.60 27.54
N ALA A 102 -50.87 51.83 28.39
CA ALA A 102 -49.75 51.01 27.96
C ALA A 102 -50.20 49.91 26.98
N ARG A 103 -51.36 49.29 27.19
CA ARG A 103 -51.94 48.30 26.27
C ARG A 103 -52.38 48.91 24.95
N GLU A 104 -53.03 50.08 24.95
CA GLU A 104 -53.41 50.78 23.73
C GLU A 104 -52.17 51.20 22.91
N ARG A 105 -51.08 51.53 23.58
CA ARG A 105 -49.79 51.89 22.95
C ARG A 105 -48.87 50.70 22.69
N ALA A 106 -49.21 49.49 23.16
CA ALA A 106 -48.37 48.29 23.08
C ALA A 106 -48.12 47.78 21.64
N GLY A 107 -48.83 48.33 20.64
CA GLY A 107 -48.66 47.98 19.23
C GLY A 107 -47.52 48.71 18.52
N ASP A 108 -47.02 49.82 19.06
CA ASP A 108 -45.93 50.60 18.45
C ASP A 108 -44.64 50.40 19.26
N PRO A 109 -43.73 49.49 18.85
CA PRO A 109 -42.43 49.30 19.49
C PRO A 109 -41.49 50.52 19.32
N GLY A 110 -41.98 51.61 18.73
CA GLY A 110 -41.21 52.75 18.31
C GLY A 110 -40.52 52.47 16.96
N ARG A 111 -39.53 53.30 16.63
CA ARG A 111 -38.76 53.13 15.39
C ARG A 111 -37.92 51.85 15.45
N VAL A 112 -38.37 50.82 14.73
CA VAL A 112 -37.57 49.61 14.49
C VAL A 112 -36.45 49.95 13.50
N VAL A 113 -35.21 49.93 13.99
CA VAL A 113 -34.04 50.13 13.14
C VAL A 113 -33.76 48.83 12.39
N LEU A 114 -33.55 48.90 11.07
CA LEU A 114 -33.07 47.75 10.30
C LEU A 114 -31.74 47.29 10.88
N ARG A 115 -31.69 46.05 11.36
CA ARG A 115 -30.49 45.44 11.93
C ARG A 115 -29.98 44.32 11.02
N ARG A 116 -28.66 44.16 10.97
CA ARG A 116 -28.05 42.91 10.49
C ARG A 116 -28.16 41.81 11.55
N LEU A 117 -27.86 40.57 11.15
CA LEU A 117 -27.57 39.51 12.10
C LEU A 117 -26.26 39.83 12.83
N SER A 118 -26.21 39.51 14.13
CA SER A 118 -24.94 39.49 14.86
C SER A 118 -23.99 38.46 14.23
N ASN A 119 -22.69 38.55 14.51
CA ASN A 119 -21.70 37.62 13.99
C ASN A 119 -22.05 36.17 14.39
N ALA A 120 -22.50 35.97 15.64
CA ALA A 120 -22.96 34.67 16.12
C ALA A 120 -24.23 34.20 15.38
N GLU A 121 -25.26 35.06 15.30
CA GLU A 121 -26.51 34.72 14.58
C GLU A 121 -26.23 34.36 13.12
N TYR A 122 -25.35 35.10 12.45
CA TYR A 122 -24.95 34.85 11.06
C TYR A 122 -24.22 33.51 10.91
N THR A 123 -23.21 33.25 11.75
CA THR A 123 -22.47 31.99 11.73
C THR A 123 -23.38 30.79 11.96
N TYR A 124 -24.23 30.80 12.99
CA TYR A 124 -25.13 29.68 13.26
C TYR A 124 -26.18 29.50 12.15
N THR A 125 -26.75 30.58 11.62
CA THR A 125 -27.70 30.51 10.50
C THR A 125 -27.06 29.82 9.29
N LEU A 126 -25.82 30.17 8.94
CA LEU A 126 -25.13 29.54 7.82
C LEU A 126 -24.79 28.07 8.10
N ARG A 127 -24.36 27.73 9.31
CA ARG A 127 -24.13 26.32 9.70
C ARG A 127 -25.39 25.48 9.59
N ASP A 128 -26.53 26.01 10.03
CA ASP A 128 -27.81 25.29 9.98
C ASP A 128 -28.29 25.12 8.54
N LEU A 129 -28.18 26.15 7.70
CA LEU A 129 -28.61 26.09 6.29
C LEU A 129 -27.71 25.18 5.42
N THR A 130 -26.46 24.99 5.81
CA THR A 130 -25.44 24.30 4.99
C THR A 130 -25.00 22.98 5.58
N GLU A 131 -25.37 22.69 6.83
CA GLU A 131 -24.92 21.55 7.64
C GLU A 131 -23.38 21.49 7.85
N LEU A 132 -22.68 22.61 7.63
CA LEU A 132 -21.22 22.71 7.76
C LEU A 132 -20.82 23.22 9.15
N ALA A 133 -20.79 22.35 10.16
CA ALA A 133 -20.54 22.72 11.54
C ALA A 133 -19.18 23.45 11.79
N GLU A 134 -18.16 23.16 10.98
CA GLU A 134 -16.82 23.75 11.11
C GLU A 134 -16.69 25.13 10.46
N LEU A 135 -17.68 25.59 9.71
CA LEU A 135 -17.62 26.87 9.00
C LEU A 135 -17.62 28.03 10.00
N ASP A 136 -16.66 28.94 9.90
CA ASP A 136 -16.64 30.20 10.66
C ASP A 136 -16.58 31.41 9.72
N PRO A 137 -17.73 31.81 9.15
CA PRO A 137 -17.80 32.85 8.13
C PRO A 137 -17.58 34.26 8.70
N ALA A 138 -17.77 34.44 10.01
CA ALA A 138 -17.62 35.73 10.69
C ALA A 138 -16.24 35.92 11.33
N ARG A 139 -15.28 35.00 11.13
CA ARG A 139 -13.94 35.04 11.77
C ARG A 139 -13.17 36.34 11.52
N GLU A 140 -13.39 36.96 10.36
CA GLU A 140 -12.72 38.22 9.96
C GLU A 140 -13.62 39.45 10.13
N PHE A 141 -14.80 39.29 10.72
CA PHE A 141 -15.72 40.38 10.93
C PHE A 141 -15.26 41.19 12.15
N PRO A 142 -15.43 42.52 12.17
CA PRO A 142 -15.27 43.29 13.39
C PRO A 142 -16.19 42.74 14.48
N VAL A 143 -15.75 42.81 15.73
CA VAL A 143 -16.56 42.42 16.89
C VAL A 143 -17.83 43.27 16.91
N ASP A 144 -18.96 42.65 17.20
CA ASP A 144 -20.23 43.36 17.35
C ASP A 144 -20.15 44.35 18.52
N GLY A 145 -20.54 45.60 18.26
CA GLY A 145 -20.63 46.61 19.31
C GLY A 145 -21.75 46.26 20.29
N ALA A 146 -21.46 46.36 21.59
CA ALA A 146 -22.50 46.35 22.61
C ALA A 146 -23.16 47.74 22.70
N ALA A 147 -24.49 47.79 22.83
CA ALA A 147 -25.16 49.00 23.27
C ALA A 147 -24.80 49.29 24.75
N GLY A 148 -25.18 50.46 25.28
CA GLY A 148 -24.95 50.83 26.68
C GLY A 148 -25.47 49.81 27.70
N GLU A 149 -26.43 48.96 27.29
CA GLU A 149 -27.03 47.87 28.07
C GLU A 149 -26.24 46.55 28.03
N GLY A 150 -25.11 46.48 27.32
CA GLY A 150 -24.22 45.31 27.27
C GLY A 150 -24.60 44.20 26.27
N PHE A 151 -25.73 44.32 25.57
CA PHE A 151 -26.17 43.32 24.57
C PHE A 151 -25.62 43.60 23.17
N THR A 152 -25.09 42.55 22.52
CA THR A 152 -24.50 42.59 21.16
C THR A 152 -25.51 42.37 20.03
N ASN A 153 -26.79 42.14 20.34
CA ASN A 153 -27.86 41.98 19.36
C ASN A 153 -28.77 43.23 19.23
N THR A 154 -28.37 44.34 19.84
CA THR A 154 -29.16 45.58 19.84
C THR A 154 -29.07 46.26 18.47
N GLY A 155 -30.20 46.45 17.80
CA GLY A 155 -30.24 46.86 16.39
C GLY A 155 -29.57 48.20 16.07
N ASN A 156 -29.62 49.18 16.97
CA ASN A 156 -28.97 50.48 16.80
C ASN A 156 -27.43 50.43 16.94
N ALA A 157 -26.87 49.38 17.55
CA ALA A 157 -25.43 49.17 17.69
C ALA A 157 -24.84 48.33 16.54
N LEU A 158 -25.68 47.61 15.79
CA LEU A 158 -25.28 46.76 14.67
C LEU A 158 -25.22 47.51 13.34
N VAL A 159 -24.25 48.43 13.24
CA VAL A 159 -24.05 49.26 12.04
C VAL A 159 -23.36 48.47 10.92
N MET A 160 -23.70 48.79 9.66
CA MET A 160 -23.04 48.28 8.47
C MET A 160 -22.00 49.28 7.96
N SER A 161 -20.77 48.82 7.70
CA SER A 161 -19.72 49.61 7.06
C SER A 161 -19.36 49.02 5.69
N PRO A 162 -18.78 49.83 4.76
CA PRO A 162 -18.31 49.30 3.48
C PRO A 162 -17.33 48.12 3.65
N THR A 163 -16.43 48.19 4.63
CA THR A 163 -15.48 47.11 4.92
C THR A 163 -16.19 45.84 5.40
N LEU A 164 -17.17 45.97 6.29
CA LEU A 164 -17.95 44.82 6.75
C LEU A 164 -18.76 44.19 5.61
N PHE A 165 -19.33 44.99 4.72
CA PHE A 165 -20.01 44.47 3.53
C PHE A 165 -19.07 43.66 2.63
N THR A 166 -17.83 44.11 2.42
CA THR A 166 -16.80 43.32 1.72
C THR A 166 -16.53 42.00 2.43
N LYS A 167 -16.44 41.98 3.78
CA LYS A 167 -16.30 40.74 4.55
C LYS A 167 -17.47 39.77 4.38
N TYR A 168 -18.72 40.27 4.32
CA TYR A 168 -19.88 39.44 4.00
C TYR A 168 -19.78 38.83 2.59
N LEU A 169 -19.33 39.60 1.59
CA LEU A 169 -19.13 39.08 0.23
C LEU A 169 -18.03 38.01 0.17
N ASP A 170 -16.91 38.23 0.86
CA ASP A 170 -15.81 37.26 0.89
C ASP A 170 -16.22 35.97 1.60
N ALA A 171 -16.93 36.06 2.73
CA ALA A 171 -17.52 34.91 3.41
C ALA A 171 -18.54 34.16 2.52
N SER A 172 -19.35 34.89 1.75
CA SER A 172 -20.30 34.30 0.80
C SER A 172 -19.59 33.58 -0.35
N ARG A 173 -18.46 34.11 -0.83
CA ARG A 173 -17.62 33.45 -1.85
C ARG A 173 -16.99 32.18 -1.30
N GLU A 174 -16.44 32.22 -0.09
CA GLU A 174 -15.90 31.04 0.60
C GLU A 174 -16.98 29.96 0.70
N LEU A 175 -18.18 30.31 1.20
CA LEU A 175 -19.30 29.39 1.28
C LEU A 175 -19.70 28.82 -0.08
N ALA A 176 -19.72 29.63 -1.15
CA ALA A 176 -20.03 29.17 -2.49
C ALA A 176 -19.04 28.11 -3.00
N THR A 177 -17.79 28.09 -2.53
CA THR A 177 -16.81 27.04 -2.90
C THR A 177 -17.16 25.66 -2.31
N HIS A 178 -18.00 25.61 -1.29
CA HIS A 178 -18.50 24.39 -0.67
C HIS A 178 -19.77 23.84 -1.36
N ALA A 179 -20.36 24.59 -2.28
CA ALA A 179 -21.57 24.16 -3.00
C ALA A 179 -21.24 23.13 -4.09
N VAL A 180 -21.93 21.98 -4.02
CA VAL A 180 -21.85 20.90 -5.00
C VAL A 180 -23.12 20.89 -5.81
N LEU A 181 -23.01 21.23 -7.10
CA LEU A 181 -24.14 21.20 -8.04
C LEU A 181 -24.42 19.75 -8.48
N LEU A 182 -25.68 19.35 -8.37
CA LEU A 182 -26.18 18.04 -8.74
C LEU A 182 -27.15 18.17 -9.93
N PRO A 183 -27.41 17.10 -10.69
CA PRO A 183 -28.38 17.14 -11.80
C PRO A 183 -29.79 17.60 -11.39
N ASP A 184 -30.18 17.35 -10.14
CA ASP A 184 -31.51 17.57 -9.58
C ASP A 184 -31.53 18.61 -8.44
N GLY A 185 -30.41 19.30 -8.17
CA GLY A 185 -30.33 20.29 -7.10
C GLY A 185 -28.90 20.69 -6.73
N PHE A 186 -28.67 20.96 -5.47
CA PHE A 186 -27.34 21.19 -4.91
C PHE A 186 -27.28 20.74 -3.46
N ARG A 187 -26.06 20.49 -2.98
CA ARG A 187 -25.77 20.26 -1.56
C ARG A 187 -24.52 21.04 -1.16
N PHE A 188 -24.20 21.07 0.11
CA PHE A 188 -22.90 21.54 0.59
C PHE A 188 -22.00 20.37 0.99
N SER A 189 -20.69 20.56 0.87
CA SER A 189 -19.67 19.62 1.36
C SER A 189 -18.63 20.38 2.15
N ALA A 190 -18.09 19.78 3.21
CA ALA A 190 -16.96 20.36 3.96
C ALA A 190 -15.70 20.47 3.09
N LYS A 191 -15.64 19.77 1.97
CA LYS A 191 -14.55 19.81 0.99
C LYS A 191 -14.89 20.76 -0.15
N THR A 192 -13.87 21.30 -0.82
CA THR A 192 -14.03 22.30 -1.89
C THR A 192 -13.55 21.83 -3.25
N THR A 193 -13.09 20.58 -3.37
CA THR A 193 -12.58 20.02 -4.63
C THR A 193 -13.52 18.96 -5.20
N ARG A 194 -13.64 18.93 -6.54
CA ARG A 194 -14.44 17.93 -7.26
C ARG A 194 -14.00 16.49 -6.97
N ARG A 195 -12.71 16.29 -6.74
CA ARG A 195 -12.16 14.98 -6.40
C ARG A 195 -12.70 14.50 -5.06
N ASP A 196 -12.59 15.33 -4.03
CA ASP A 196 -13.07 14.99 -2.70
C ASP A 196 -14.58 14.71 -2.67
N TRP A 197 -15.37 15.49 -3.43
CA TRP A 197 -16.81 15.24 -3.55
C TRP A 197 -17.12 13.90 -4.21
N SER A 198 -16.32 13.52 -5.21
CA SER A 198 -16.45 12.22 -5.87
C SER A 198 -16.09 11.09 -4.90
N ASP A 199 -15.00 11.26 -4.15
CA ASP A 199 -14.54 10.29 -3.15
C ASP A 199 -15.54 10.14 -2.00
N GLU A 200 -16.17 11.23 -1.55
CA GLU A 200 -17.26 11.22 -0.55
C GLU A 200 -18.47 10.41 -1.04
N VAL A 201 -18.92 10.64 -2.28
CA VAL A 201 -20.03 9.88 -2.87
C VAL A 201 -19.67 8.41 -3.06
N LEU A 202 -18.46 8.12 -3.54
CA LEU A 202 -17.96 6.76 -3.70
C LEU A 202 -17.86 6.04 -2.35
N HIS A 203 -17.43 6.73 -1.30
CA HIS A 203 -17.41 6.21 0.06
C HIS A 203 -18.83 5.84 0.53
N ASN A 204 -19.81 6.73 0.35
CA ASN A 204 -21.21 6.45 0.72
C ASN A 204 -21.79 5.25 -0.03
N ILE A 205 -21.48 5.11 -1.32
CA ILE A 205 -21.88 3.94 -2.11
C ILE A 205 -21.22 2.68 -1.54
N ARG A 206 -19.91 2.67 -1.31
CA ARG A 206 -19.20 1.50 -0.76
C ARG A 206 -19.72 1.11 0.62
N ALA A 207 -19.87 2.08 1.51
CA ALA A 207 -20.44 1.88 2.84
C ALA A 207 -21.85 1.28 2.79
N PHE A 208 -22.67 1.64 1.80
CA PHE A 208 -23.98 0.99 1.58
C PHE A 208 -23.82 -0.51 1.28
N TYR A 209 -22.90 -0.87 0.38
CA TYR A 209 -22.67 -2.26 -0.04
C TYR A 209 -21.98 -3.09 1.05
N ASP A 210 -21.08 -2.49 1.83
CA ASP A 210 -20.34 -3.17 2.92
C ASP A 210 -21.27 -3.69 4.01
N ARG A 211 -22.47 -3.11 4.18
CA ARG A 211 -23.50 -3.64 5.07
C ARG A 211 -24.02 -5.03 4.68
N TYR A 212 -23.85 -5.44 3.42
CA TYR A 212 -24.41 -6.66 2.86
C TYR A 212 -23.40 -7.53 2.12
N SER A 213 -22.13 -7.13 2.06
CA SER A 213 -21.09 -7.79 1.29
C SER A 213 -19.77 -7.86 2.06
N GLU A 214 -18.90 -8.77 1.67
CA GLU A 214 -17.55 -8.90 2.20
C GLU A 214 -16.52 -8.24 1.27
N ALA A 215 -15.46 -7.70 1.89
CA ALA A 215 -14.32 -7.08 1.21
C ALA A 215 -13.28 -8.09 0.68
N GLN A 216 -13.51 -9.39 0.81
CA GLN A 216 -12.51 -10.41 0.46
C GLN A 216 -12.23 -10.50 -1.05
N GLY A 217 -10.93 -10.53 -1.40
CA GLY A 217 -10.43 -10.73 -2.77
C GLY A 217 -9.97 -9.46 -3.50
N GLY A 218 -9.80 -8.35 -2.79
CA GLY A 218 -9.18 -7.14 -3.33
C GLY A 218 -7.66 -7.29 -3.51
N SER A 219 -7.13 -6.73 -4.60
CA SER A 219 -5.69 -6.52 -4.81
C SER A 219 -5.35 -5.06 -4.52
N SER A 220 -4.37 -4.81 -3.66
CA SER A 220 -3.84 -3.47 -3.41
C SER A 220 -2.79 -3.14 -4.47
N VAL A 221 -3.00 -2.09 -5.27
CA VAL A 221 -2.02 -1.57 -6.23
C VAL A 221 -1.41 -0.30 -5.65
N ASN A 222 -0.11 -0.32 -5.35
CA ASN A 222 0.60 0.89 -4.91
C ASN A 222 1.13 1.64 -6.14
N LEU A 223 0.57 2.83 -6.40
CA LEU A 223 1.06 3.76 -7.42
C LEU A 223 1.54 5.03 -6.70
N GLN A 224 2.85 5.27 -6.74
CA GLN A 224 3.48 6.49 -6.22
C GLN A 224 3.17 6.77 -4.75
N GLY A 225 3.13 5.73 -3.91
CA GLY A 225 2.91 5.86 -2.46
C GLY A 225 1.44 5.94 -2.05
N ILE A 226 0.49 5.84 -2.99
CA ILE A 226 -0.95 5.73 -2.71
C ILE A 226 -1.39 4.30 -3.00
N VAL A 227 -1.91 3.63 -1.98
CA VAL A 227 -2.46 2.27 -2.08
C VAL A 227 -3.89 2.36 -2.64
N PHE A 228 -4.10 1.78 -3.81
CA PHE A 228 -5.41 1.61 -4.43
C PHE A 228 -5.94 0.21 -4.15
N ASP A 229 -7.01 0.11 -3.39
CA ASP A 229 -7.75 -1.14 -3.25
C ASP A 229 -8.57 -1.42 -4.51
N THR A 230 -8.06 -2.30 -5.37
CA THR A 230 -8.78 -2.81 -6.55
C THR A 230 -9.55 -4.08 -6.14
N ASN A 231 -10.77 -4.31 -6.64
CA ASN A 231 -11.62 -5.46 -6.30
C ASN A 231 -12.13 -5.57 -4.85
N GLN A 232 -12.36 -4.45 -4.15
CA GLN A 232 -13.00 -4.50 -2.82
C GLN A 232 -14.54 -4.34 -2.88
N GLY A 233 -15.21 -5.21 -2.13
CA GLY A 233 -16.64 -5.13 -1.81
C GLY A 233 -17.60 -5.68 -2.86
N GLY A 234 -18.86 -5.88 -2.45
CA GLY A 234 -19.96 -6.30 -3.32
C GLY A 234 -20.20 -7.82 -3.39
N ARG A 235 -19.31 -8.66 -2.86
CA ARG A 235 -19.53 -10.12 -2.81
C ARG A 235 -20.43 -10.49 -1.64
N LEU A 236 -21.53 -11.19 -1.93
CA LEU A 236 -22.39 -11.72 -0.89
C LEU A 236 -21.62 -12.76 -0.05
N PRO A 237 -21.67 -12.71 1.29
CA PRO A 237 -20.99 -13.67 2.16
C PRO A 237 -21.72 -15.01 2.17
N VAL A 238 -21.65 -15.75 1.05
CA VAL A 238 -22.46 -16.95 0.79
C VAL A 238 -22.31 -18.00 1.90
N GLU A 239 -21.13 -18.10 2.51
CA GLU A 239 -20.86 -18.96 3.67
C GLU A 239 -21.84 -18.74 4.81
N ARG A 240 -22.03 -17.49 5.26
CA ARG A 240 -22.97 -17.15 6.34
C ARG A 240 -24.40 -17.57 6.02
N TYR A 241 -24.82 -17.40 4.76
CA TYR A 241 -26.15 -17.79 4.32
C TYR A 241 -26.28 -19.33 4.24
N LEU A 242 -25.31 -20.03 3.66
CA LEU A 242 -25.31 -21.49 3.58
C LEU A 242 -25.28 -22.13 4.97
N ALA A 243 -24.41 -21.67 5.86
CA ALA A 243 -24.36 -22.10 7.26
C ALA A 243 -25.72 -21.95 7.95
N ALA A 244 -26.35 -20.78 7.83
CA ALA A 244 -27.67 -20.53 8.42
C ALA A 244 -28.74 -21.48 7.86
N THR A 245 -28.73 -21.74 6.54
CA THR A 245 -29.67 -22.67 5.92
C THR A 245 -29.44 -24.13 6.30
N LEU A 246 -28.18 -24.56 6.51
CA LEU A 246 -27.86 -25.92 6.95
C LEU A 246 -28.24 -26.12 8.42
N THR A 247 -27.82 -25.23 9.30
CA THR A 247 -28.09 -25.29 10.75
C THR A 247 -29.59 -25.29 11.05
N HIS A 248 -30.38 -24.52 10.32
CA HIS A 248 -31.84 -24.43 10.51
C HIS A 248 -32.65 -25.19 9.45
N ARG A 249 -32.03 -26.09 8.68
CA ARG A 249 -32.64 -26.77 7.53
C ARG A 249 -33.97 -27.42 7.87
N GLU A 250 -34.03 -28.20 8.95
CA GLU A 250 -35.25 -28.91 9.35
C GLU A 250 -36.38 -27.94 9.78
N ALA A 251 -36.04 -26.87 10.50
CA ALA A 251 -37.00 -25.85 10.93
C ALA A 251 -37.57 -25.06 9.74
N LEU A 252 -36.74 -24.77 8.73
CA LEU A 252 -37.15 -24.13 7.49
C LEU A 252 -38.03 -25.06 6.64
N LEU A 253 -37.61 -26.31 6.41
CA LEU A 253 -38.37 -27.29 5.61
C LEU A 253 -39.72 -27.65 6.24
N SER A 254 -39.80 -27.73 7.56
CA SER A 254 -41.06 -28.00 8.29
C SER A 254 -41.97 -26.76 8.43
N GLY A 255 -41.52 -25.58 7.97
CA GLY A 255 -42.26 -24.33 8.12
C GLY A 255 -42.34 -23.80 9.57
N ARG A 256 -41.65 -24.44 10.53
CA ARG A 256 -41.55 -23.97 11.93
C ARG A 256 -40.84 -22.63 12.04
N LYS A 257 -39.99 -22.30 11.07
CA LYS A 257 -39.25 -21.04 11.00
C LYS A 257 -39.31 -20.49 9.58
N THR A 258 -39.59 -19.20 9.44
CA THR A 258 -39.56 -18.49 8.16
C THR A 258 -38.16 -17.99 7.83
N THR A 259 -37.87 -17.78 6.55
CA THR A 259 -36.61 -17.16 6.10
C THR A 259 -36.42 -15.75 6.68
N GLU A 260 -37.51 -15.01 6.88
CA GLU A 260 -37.50 -13.67 7.45
C GLU A 260 -37.15 -13.66 8.93
N GLN A 261 -37.67 -14.63 9.70
CA GLN A 261 -37.30 -14.82 11.12
C GLN A 261 -35.82 -15.21 11.23
N LEU A 262 -35.37 -16.17 10.43
CA LEU A 262 -33.97 -16.60 10.42
C LEU A 262 -33.02 -15.46 10.04
N ALA A 263 -33.38 -14.66 9.03
CA ALA A 263 -32.58 -13.52 8.61
C ALA A 263 -32.38 -12.50 9.73
N ARG A 264 -33.43 -12.20 10.51
CA ARG A 264 -33.34 -11.28 11.65
C ARG A 264 -32.48 -11.84 12.78
N GLU A 265 -32.61 -13.14 13.08
CA GLU A 265 -31.86 -13.79 14.15
C GLU A 265 -30.35 -13.90 13.85
N GLN A 266 -29.98 -14.07 12.58
CA GLN A 266 -28.59 -14.28 12.14
C GLN A 266 -27.94 -13.01 11.54
N ASP A 267 -28.62 -11.87 11.63
CA ASP A 267 -28.22 -10.60 11.01
C ASP A 267 -27.83 -10.76 9.53
N LEU A 268 -28.74 -11.39 8.77
CA LEU A 268 -28.61 -11.64 7.33
C LEU A 268 -29.63 -10.81 6.55
N ASN A 269 -29.34 -10.55 5.28
CA ASN A 269 -30.31 -9.88 4.42
C ASN A 269 -31.50 -10.83 4.10
N PRO A 270 -32.74 -10.44 4.43
CA PRO A 270 -33.90 -11.32 4.28
C PRO A 270 -34.19 -11.67 2.81
N LYS A 271 -33.94 -10.74 1.88
CA LYS A 271 -34.15 -10.97 0.45
C LYS A 271 -33.18 -12.02 -0.10
N TYR A 272 -31.90 -11.92 0.26
CA TYR A 272 -30.89 -12.86 -0.23
C TYR A 272 -31.03 -14.24 0.39
N LEU A 273 -31.31 -14.34 1.70
CA LEU A 273 -31.54 -15.62 2.35
C LEU A 273 -32.74 -16.35 1.74
N LYS A 274 -33.84 -15.63 1.49
CA LYS A 274 -35.02 -16.18 0.83
C LYS A 274 -34.71 -16.68 -0.58
N LEU A 275 -33.99 -15.89 -1.40
CA LEU A 275 -33.62 -16.29 -2.75
C LEU A 275 -32.74 -17.54 -2.76
N LEU A 276 -31.72 -17.60 -1.89
CA LEU A 276 -30.86 -18.76 -1.77
C LEU A 276 -31.67 -20.00 -1.36
N TYR A 277 -32.48 -19.88 -0.31
CA TYR A 277 -33.30 -20.98 0.18
C TYR A 277 -34.30 -21.49 -0.88
N ASP A 278 -34.96 -20.58 -1.61
CA ASP A 278 -35.86 -20.92 -2.71
C ASP A 278 -35.11 -21.72 -3.80
N HIS A 279 -33.89 -21.33 -4.17
CA HIS A 279 -33.07 -22.06 -5.16
C HIS A 279 -32.49 -23.37 -4.65
N LEU A 280 -32.28 -23.53 -3.34
CA LEU A 280 -31.80 -24.79 -2.75
C LEU A 280 -32.93 -25.83 -2.61
N THR A 281 -34.18 -25.38 -2.50
CA THR A 281 -35.33 -26.25 -2.22
C THR A 281 -36.18 -26.56 -3.45
N LYS A 282 -36.38 -25.60 -4.36
CA LYS A 282 -37.18 -25.82 -5.58
C LYS A 282 -36.42 -26.72 -6.57
N PRO A 283 -37.06 -27.77 -7.13
CA PRO A 283 -36.47 -28.54 -8.21
C PRO A 283 -36.06 -27.61 -9.36
N ASP A 284 -34.81 -27.70 -9.80
CA ASP A 284 -34.26 -26.90 -10.90
C ASP A 284 -33.70 -27.85 -11.97
N HIS A 285 -33.81 -27.44 -13.24
CA HIS A 285 -33.28 -28.18 -14.39
C HIS A 285 -31.81 -27.84 -14.67
N SER A 286 -31.26 -26.82 -14.01
CA SER A 286 -29.83 -26.49 -14.08
C SER A 286 -28.97 -27.60 -13.45
N LEU A 287 -28.09 -28.20 -14.24
CA LEU A 287 -27.15 -29.25 -13.81
C LEU A 287 -26.25 -28.79 -12.65
N LEU A 288 -25.83 -27.53 -12.68
CA LEU A 288 -24.98 -26.92 -11.65
C LEU A 288 -25.74 -26.76 -10.32
N LEU A 289 -26.97 -26.24 -10.39
CA LEU A 289 -27.80 -26.08 -9.21
C LEU A 289 -28.31 -27.43 -8.70
N ALA A 290 -28.62 -28.39 -9.57
CA ALA A 290 -29.06 -29.72 -9.19
C ALA A 290 -27.99 -30.49 -8.38
N GLN A 291 -26.70 -30.31 -8.71
CA GLN A 291 -25.62 -30.86 -7.90
C GLN A 291 -25.54 -30.17 -6.53
N LEU A 292 -25.52 -28.83 -6.49
CA LEU A 292 -25.50 -28.06 -5.23
C LEU A 292 -26.70 -28.35 -4.33
N GLN A 293 -27.91 -28.50 -4.90
CA GLN A 293 -29.13 -28.87 -4.19
C GLN A 293 -29.02 -30.27 -3.57
N ARG A 294 -28.48 -31.25 -4.30
CA ARG A 294 -28.25 -32.61 -3.76
C ARG A 294 -27.22 -32.58 -2.63
N ASP A 295 -26.10 -31.91 -2.85
CA ASP A 295 -25.04 -31.76 -1.86
C ASP A 295 -25.55 -31.07 -0.59
N TRP A 296 -26.30 -29.98 -0.72
CA TRP A 296 -26.89 -29.26 0.42
C TRP A 296 -27.93 -30.09 1.19
N ARG A 297 -28.73 -30.92 0.52
CA ARG A 297 -29.71 -31.82 1.18
C ARG A 297 -29.04 -32.92 2.01
N GLN A 298 -27.83 -33.34 1.63
CA GLN A 298 -27.09 -34.41 2.30
C GLN A 298 -26.03 -33.90 3.29
N ALA A 299 -25.63 -32.63 3.17
CA ALA A 299 -24.61 -32.01 4.00
C ALA A 299 -25.05 -31.88 5.47
N GLU A 300 -24.09 -31.97 6.38
CA GLU A 300 -24.21 -31.54 7.76
C GLU A 300 -23.73 -30.09 7.93
N PRO A 301 -24.05 -29.39 9.05
CA PRO A 301 -23.58 -28.02 9.27
C PRO A 301 -22.06 -27.84 9.18
N THR A 302 -21.28 -28.89 9.47
CA THR A 302 -19.82 -28.91 9.34
C THR A 302 -19.31 -28.94 7.90
N ASP A 303 -20.16 -29.24 6.92
CA ASP A 303 -19.78 -29.35 5.50
C ASP A 303 -19.89 -28.02 4.74
N VAL A 304 -20.14 -26.90 5.43
CA VAL A 304 -20.39 -25.61 4.79
C VAL A 304 -19.24 -25.17 3.88
N ASP A 305 -17.99 -25.37 4.29
CA ASP A 305 -16.80 -24.99 3.52
C ASP A 305 -16.74 -25.69 2.16
N ARG A 306 -17.16 -26.96 2.10
CA ARG A 306 -17.23 -27.74 0.86
C ARG A 306 -18.24 -27.14 -0.11
N LEU A 307 -19.43 -26.77 0.38
CA LEU A 307 -20.46 -26.13 -0.45
C LEU A 307 -20.03 -24.72 -0.90
N VAL A 308 -19.37 -23.96 -0.01
CA VAL A 308 -18.82 -22.64 -0.33
C VAL A 308 -17.75 -22.74 -1.41
N ALA A 309 -16.86 -23.72 -1.33
CA ALA A 309 -15.83 -23.95 -2.34
C ALA A 309 -16.46 -24.25 -3.72
N GLN A 310 -17.49 -25.09 -3.75
CA GLN A 310 -18.24 -25.41 -4.97
C GLN A 310 -18.90 -24.16 -5.57
N VAL A 311 -19.58 -23.33 -4.77
CA VAL A 311 -20.18 -22.08 -5.24
C VAL A 311 -19.12 -21.10 -5.74
N THR A 312 -18.01 -20.97 -5.01
CA THR A 312 -16.90 -20.05 -5.34
C THR A 312 -16.23 -20.44 -6.66
N GLN A 313 -16.05 -21.74 -6.92
CA GLN A 313 -15.51 -22.24 -8.18
C GLN A 313 -16.35 -21.77 -9.38
N TRP A 314 -17.67 -21.97 -9.31
CA TRP A 314 -18.58 -21.54 -10.37
C TRP A 314 -18.70 -20.02 -10.47
N GLN A 315 -18.68 -19.30 -9.34
CA GLN A 315 -18.65 -17.83 -9.34
C GLN A 315 -17.42 -17.28 -10.10
N ARG A 316 -16.24 -17.89 -9.92
CA ARG A 316 -15.02 -17.49 -10.64
C ARG A 316 -15.08 -17.80 -12.13
N GLY A 317 -15.72 -18.91 -12.52
CA GLY A 317 -15.80 -19.34 -13.93
C GLY A 317 -16.90 -18.65 -14.74
N LEU A 318 -17.98 -18.22 -14.08
CA LEU A 318 -19.20 -17.70 -14.73
C LEU A 318 -19.37 -16.19 -14.56
N TRP A 319 -18.65 -15.54 -13.65
CA TRP A 319 -18.84 -14.14 -13.32
C TRP A 319 -17.53 -13.39 -13.10
N ALA A 320 -17.46 -12.18 -13.64
CA ALA A 320 -16.43 -11.20 -13.32
C ALA A 320 -17.02 -10.15 -12.38
N PHE A 321 -16.43 -10.01 -11.19
CA PHE A 321 -16.80 -8.97 -10.23
C PHE A 321 -15.90 -7.75 -10.42
N ARG A 322 -16.51 -6.56 -10.40
CA ARG A 322 -15.86 -5.26 -10.63
C ARG A 322 -15.97 -4.40 -9.38
N SER A 323 -15.04 -3.48 -9.21
CA SER A 323 -15.05 -2.56 -8.06
C SER A 323 -16.34 -1.75 -7.98
N VAL A 324 -16.96 -1.75 -6.80
CA VAL A 324 -18.14 -0.93 -6.51
C VAL A 324 -17.82 0.56 -6.71
N GLY A 325 -18.75 1.28 -7.35
CA GLY A 325 -18.62 2.71 -7.66
C GLY A 325 -17.94 3.05 -8.99
N HIS A 326 -17.54 2.07 -9.80
CA HIS A 326 -16.90 2.31 -11.10
C HIS A 326 -17.86 2.25 -12.31
N ILE A 327 -19.13 1.95 -12.07
CA ILE A 327 -20.18 1.91 -13.11
C ILE A 327 -20.38 3.32 -13.66
N GLY A 328 -20.41 3.45 -14.99
CA GLY A 328 -20.64 4.74 -15.68
C GLY A 328 -19.36 5.54 -15.98
N LYS A 329 -18.17 5.08 -15.55
CA LYS A 329 -16.90 5.63 -16.02
C LYS A 329 -16.75 5.40 -17.54
N VAL A 330 -16.20 6.35 -18.28
CA VAL A 330 -15.90 6.18 -19.71
C VAL A 330 -14.95 5.00 -19.88
N GLY A 331 -15.37 3.96 -20.62
CA GLY A 331 -14.63 2.70 -20.75
C GLY A 331 -14.63 1.82 -19.49
N GLY A 332 -15.42 2.16 -18.47
CA GLY A 332 -15.58 1.41 -17.24
C GLY A 332 -16.54 0.23 -17.34
N PRO A 333 -16.69 -0.56 -16.26
CA PRO A 333 -17.57 -1.72 -16.24
C PRO A 333 -19.05 -1.32 -16.41
N LYS A 334 -19.81 -2.16 -17.10
CA LYS A 334 -21.25 -1.91 -17.34
C LYS A 334 -22.10 -2.32 -16.14
N ALA A 335 -21.63 -3.30 -15.38
CA ALA A 335 -22.24 -3.78 -14.17
C ALA A 335 -21.16 -4.16 -13.14
N TRP A 336 -21.54 -4.21 -11.86
CA TRP A 336 -20.66 -4.68 -10.80
C TRP A 336 -20.37 -6.19 -10.93
N GLN A 337 -21.31 -6.95 -11.48
CA GLN A 337 -21.20 -8.38 -11.76
C GLN A 337 -21.52 -8.58 -13.25
N GLU A 338 -20.52 -9.03 -14.01
CA GLU A 338 -20.62 -9.25 -15.47
C GLU A 338 -20.56 -10.75 -15.78
N PRO A 339 -21.46 -11.29 -16.62
CA PRO A 339 -21.42 -12.70 -16.99
C PRO A 339 -20.18 -13.01 -17.84
N VAL A 340 -19.55 -14.13 -17.55
CA VAL A 340 -18.47 -14.73 -18.33
C VAL A 340 -19.00 -16.03 -18.92
N SER A 341 -18.89 -16.20 -20.24
CA SER A 341 -19.19 -17.48 -20.87
C SER A 341 -17.89 -18.27 -21.03
N PRO A 342 -17.68 -19.36 -20.27
CA PRO A 342 -16.50 -20.20 -20.42
C PRO A 342 -16.61 -21.18 -21.61
N ILE A 343 -17.73 -21.17 -22.34
CA ILE A 343 -17.96 -22.08 -23.47
C ILE A 343 -17.10 -21.65 -24.64
N ALA A 344 -16.13 -22.48 -25.01
CA ALA A 344 -15.30 -22.31 -26.18
C ALA A 344 -15.26 -23.62 -26.98
N SER A 345 -15.28 -23.52 -28.31
CA SER A 345 -15.13 -24.68 -29.21
C SER A 345 -13.72 -25.27 -29.20
N ARG A 346 -12.76 -24.58 -28.58
CA ARG A 346 -11.36 -25.00 -28.42
C ARG A 346 -10.81 -24.40 -27.13
N HIS A 347 -10.06 -25.19 -26.38
CA HIS A 347 -9.32 -24.74 -25.21
C HIS A 347 -7.85 -25.16 -25.32
N ASP A 348 -6.93 -24.20 -25.17
CA ASP A 348 -5.50 -24.51 -25.10
C ASP A 348 -5.12 -24.72 -23.64
N TYR A 349 -4.68 -25.93 -23.29
CA TYR A 349 -4.26 -26.28 -21.93
C TYR A 349 -2.73 -26.25 -21.83
N ARG A 350 -2.21 -25.59 -20.79
CA ARG A 350 -0.77 -25.55 -20.48
C ARG A 350 -0.57 -25.94 -19.02
N LEU A 351 0.23 -26.97 -18.80
CA LEU A 351 0.63 -27.42 -17.47
C LEU A 351 2.13 -27.19 -17.32
N SER A 352 2.51 -26.42 -16.31
CA SER A 352 3.92 -26.31 -15.93
C SER A 352 4.35 -27.57 -15.22
N ILE A 353 5.43 -28.19 -15.70
CA ILE A 353 6.07 -29.32 -15.02
C ILE A 353 7.09 -28.74 -14.05
N PRO A 354 7.00 -29.00 -12.74
CA PRO A 354 7.95 -28.51 -11.76
C PRO A 354 9.38 -29.01 -12.06
N ALA A 355 10.38 -28.16 -11.90
CA ALA A 355 11.78 -28.50 -12.21
C ALA A 355 12.41 -29.46 -11.19
N ASP A 356 11.95 -29.42 -9.93
CA ASP A 356 12.59 -30.10 -8.79
C ASP A 356 11.68 -31.19 -8.22
N GLN A 357 11.49 -32.28 -8.96
CA GLN A 357 10.73 -33.44 -8.49
C GLN A 357 11.68 -34.62 -8.30
N THR A 358 11.71 -35.16 -7.09
CA THR A 358 12.37 -36.43 -6.77
C THR A 358 11.48 -37.64 -7.07
N GLU A 359 10.21 -37.42 -7.42
CA GLU A 359 9.20 -38.43 -7.70
C GLU A 359 8.66 -38.34 -9.14
N ASP A 360 8.08 -39.44 -9.63
CA ASP A 360 7.53 -39.52 -10.98
C ASP A 360 6.29 -38.61 -11.15
N VAL A 361 6.33 -37.71 -12.15
CA VAL A 361 5.16 -36.89 -12.50
C VAL A 361 4.24 -37.67 -13.44
N THR A 362 3.06 -38.05 -12.95
CA THR A 362 2.04 -38.73 -13.75
C THR A 362 0.99 -37.75 -14.27
N LEU A 363 0.84 -37.67 -15.61
CA LEU A 363 -0.20 -36.87 -16.26
C LEU A 363 -1.34 -37.77 -16.77
N THR A 364 -2.58 -37.48 -16.36
CA THR A 364 -3.79 -38.15 -16.88
C THR A 364 -4.70 -37.16 -17.57
N LEU A 365 -5.14 -37.50 -18.78
CA LEU A 365 -6.07 -36.69 -19.57
C LEU A 365 -7.47 -37.32 -19.51
N VAL A 366 -8.43 -36.59 -18.95
CA VAL A 366 -9.82 -37.05 -18.78
C VAL A 366 -10.78 -36.05 -19.43
N ALA A 367 -11.82 -36.55 -20.11
CA ALA A 367 -12.91 -35.77 -20.66
C ALA A 367 -14.25 -36.41 -20.30
N SER A 368 -15.27 -35.59 -20.00
CA SER A 368 -16.64 -36.02 -19.68
C SER A 368 -17.66 -35.07 -20.33
N ASN A 369 -18.90 -35.55 -20.55
CA ASN A 369 -19.99 -34.72 -21.06
C ASN A 369 -20.58 -33.79 -19.99
N ALA A 370 -21.50 -32.91 -20.40
CA ALA A 370 -22.20 -31.98 -19.51
C ALA A 370 -23.35 -32.64 -18.74
N GLY A 371 -23.56 -33.96 -18.85
CA GLY A 371 -24.64 -34.68 -18.17
C GLY A 371 -25.94 -34.83 -18.96
N ASP A 372 -25.96 -34.40 -20.23
CA ASP A 372 -27.05 -34.59 -21.20
C ASP A 372 -26.89 -35.86 -22.06
N GLY A 373 -25.86 -36.66 -21.78
CA GLY A 373 -25.46 -37.80 -22.59
C GLY A 373 -24.26 -37.45 -23.46
N SER A 374 -23.79 -38.39 -24.27
CA SER A 374 -22.64 -38.16 -25.19
C SER A 374 -23.06 -38.27 -26.66
N GLU A 375 -24.37 -38.27 -26.91
CA GLU A 375 -24.89 -38.39 -28.27
C GLU A 375 -24.62 -37.07 -28.99
N HIS A 376 -23.76 -37.12 -30.02
CA HIS A 376 -23.21 -35.98 -30.77
C HIS A 376 -22.04 -35.21 -30.13
N ASP A 377 -21.49 -35.66 -29.02
CA ASP A 377 -20.29 -35.08 -28.45
C ASP A 377 -19.02 -35.62 -29.12
N LEU A 378 -18.15 -34.72 -29.60
CA LEU A 378 -16.82 -35.06 -30.10
C LEU A 378 -15.77 -34.25 -29.33
N PHE A 379 -14.80 -34.96 -28.75
CA PHE A 379 -13.67 -34.36 -28.05
C PHE A 379 -12.35 -34.86 -28.64
N GLN A 380 -11.43 -33.93 -28.94
CA GLN A 380 -10.16 -34.25 -29.58
C GLN A 380 -8.99 -33.53 -28.89
N TRP A 381 -7.98 -34.31 -28.47
CA TRP A 381 -6.69 -33.76 -28.05
C TRP A 381 -5.83 -33.45 -29.28
N ILE A 382 -5.38 -32.21 -29.41
CA ILE A 382 -4.63 -31.74 -30.59
C ILE A 382 -3.22 -31.33 -30.18
N ASN A 383 -2.21 -31.90 -30.84
CA ASN A 383 -0.78 -31.54 -30.71
C ASN A 383 -0.23 -31.54 -29.26
N PRO A 384 -0.39 -32.62 -28.48
CA PRO A 384 0.16 -32.71 -27.14
C PRO A 384 1.70 -32.82 -27.18
N ARG A 385 2.37 -31.93 -26.45
CA ARG A 385 3.83 -31.76 -26.51
C ARG A 385 4.38 -31.10 -25.24
N PHE A 386 5.66 -31.36 -24.96
CA PHE A 386 6.46 -30.56 -24.05
C PHE A 386 7.06 -29.38 -24.82
N ALA A 387 7.01 -28.19 -24.22
CA ALA A 387 7.57 -26.98 -24.77
C ALA A 387 8.46 -26.31 -23.71
N ALA A 388 9.63 -25.84 -24.12
CA ALA A 388 10.56 -25.11 -23.26
C ALA A 388 11.16 -23.92 -24.04
N PRO A 389 11.35 -22.75 -23.41
CA PRO A 389 11.93 -21.59 -24.08
C PRO A 389 13.29 -21.91 -24.72
N GLY A 390 13.49 -21.49 -25.97
CA GLY A 390 14.74 -21.72 -26.70
C GLY A 390 14.99 -23.17 -27.14
N ARG A 391 14.05 -24.09 -26.93
CA ARG A 391 14.15 -25.49 -27.35
C ARG A 391 13.05 -25.86 -28.34
N PRO A 392 13.29 -26.80 -29.27
CA PRO A 392 12.25 -27.34 -30.12
C PRO A 392 11.19 -28.10 -29.29
N ASP A 393 9.93 -28.01 -29.69
CA ASP A 393 8.83 -28.73 -29.06
C ASP A 393 9.04 -30.26 -29.17
N LEU A 394 8.91 -30.98 -28.06
CA LEU A 394 8.97 -32.44 -28.01
C LEU A 394 7.56 -33.01 -27.94
N ARG A 395 7.08 -33.62 -29.02
CA ARG A 395 5.74 -34.22 -29.04
C ARG A 395 5.70 -35.43 -28.10
N LEU A 396 4.58 -35.61 -27.39
CA LEU A 396 4.45 -36.73 -26.44
C LEU A 396 4.70 -38.10 -27.07
N ARG A 397 4.37 -38.27 -28.36
CA ARG A 397 4.61 -39.51 -29.11
C ARG A 397 6.09 -39.84 -29.32
N ASP A 398 6.97 -38.83 -29.35
CA ASP A 398 8.40 -38.97 -29.69
C ASP A 398 9.27 -39.13 -28.41
N VAL A 399 8.69 -38.91 -27.22
CA VAL A 399 9.40 -38.91 -25.92
C VAL A 399 10.09 -40.23 -25.62
N ARG A 400 9.42 -41.36 -25.89
CA ARG A 400 9.96 -42.69 -25.56
C ARG A 400 11.19 -43.04 -26.36
N GLU A 401 11.17 -42.73 -27.65
CA GLU A 401 12.28 -42.98 -28.56
C GLU A 401 13.48 -42.10 -28.21
N LEU A 402 13.24 -40.79 -28.01
CA LEU A 402 14.29 -39.86 -27.61
C LEU A 402 14.93 -40.24 -26.26
N ALA A 403 14.13 -40.63 -25.26
CA ALA A 403 14.65 -41.05 -23.96
C ALA A 403 15.56 -42.28 -24.08
N PHE A 404 15.19 -43.23 -24.92
CA PHE A 404 16.01 -44.42 -25.18
C PHE A 404 17.34 -44.06 -25.87
N GLU A 405 17.31 -43.20 -26.89
CA GLU A 405 18.53 -42.74 -27.58
C GLU A 405 19.46 -41.97 -26.64
N LEU A 406 18.94 -41.06 -25.82
CA LEU A 406 19.72 -40.30 -24.85
C LEU A 406 20.40 -41.19 -23.80
N LEU A 407 19.69 -42.22 -23.30
CA LEU A 407 20.26 -43.17 -22.34
C LEU A 407 21.37 -44.03 -22.97
N ASN A 408 21.26 -44.37 -24.25
CA ASN A 408 22.30 -45.10 -24.97
C ASN A 408 23.53 -44.23 -25.25
N ALA A 409 23.32 -43.01 -25.73
CA ALA A 409 24.38 -42.03 -25.97
C ALA A 409 25.16 -41.74 -24.68
N ARG A 410 24.46 -41.50 -23.55
CA ARG A 410 25.08 -41.32 -22.23
C ARG A 410 25.95 -42.51 -21.85
N ARG A 411 25.45 -43.75 -21.98
CA ARG A 411 26.24 -44.95 -21.65
C ARG A 411 27.50 -45.07 -22.51
N GLN A 412 27.42 -44.78 -23.80
CA GLN A 412 28.58 -44.81 -24.70
C GLN A 412 29.62 -43.75 -24.32
N MET A 413 29.18 -42.51 -24.10
CA MET A 413 30.04 -41.40 -23.69
C MET A 413 30.74 -41.67 -22.35
N LEU A 414 30.02 -42.21 -21.35
CA LEU A 414 30.62 -42.54 -20.06
C LEU A 414 31.64 -43.68 -20.18
N ALA A 415 31.39 -44.66 -21.05
CA ALA A 415 32.31 -45.77 -21.31
C ALA A 415 33.58 -45.35 -22.07
N SER A 416 33.59 -44.21 -22.75
CA SER A 416 34.76 -43.67 -23.45
C SER A 416 35.53 -42.63 -22.62
N THR A 417 35.13 -42.34 -21.37
CA THR A 417 35.70 -41.25 -20.54
C THR A 417 37.22 -41.28 -20.44
N GLY A 418 37.83 -42.43 -20.13
CA GLY A 418 39.27 -42.52 -19.91
C GLY A 418 40.07 -42.26 -21.20
N ALA A 419 39.64 -42.85 -22.32
CA ALA A 419 40.23 -42.59 -23.64
C ALA A 419 40.02 -41.14 -24.10
N THR A 420 38.86 -40.56 -23.78
CA THR A 420 38.53 -39.18 -24.12
C THR A 420 39.39 -38.20 -23.33
N LEU A 421 39.60 -38.44 -22.03
CA LEU A 421 40.52 -37.63 -21.22
C LEU A 421 41.97 -37.77 -21.68
N ALA A 422 42.41 -38.94 -22.14
CA ALA A 422 43.74 -39.09 -22.75
C ALA A 422 43.89 -38.25 -24.04
N ALA A 423 42.83 -38.19 -24.86
CA ALA A 423 42.78 -37.31 -26.03
C ALA A 423 42.86 -35.82 -25.64
N VAL A 424 42.13 -35.42 -24.58
CA VAL A 424 42.20 -34.05 -24.06
C VAL A 424 43.58 -33.73 -23.49
N ASP A 425 44.21 -34.65 -22.76
CA ASP A 425 45.57 -34.45 -22.24
C ASP A 425 46.60 -34.24 -23.37
N GLU A 426 46.50 -34.99 -24.47
CA GLU A 426 47.33 -34.77 -25.65
C GLU A 426 47.12 -33.37 -26.24
N LEU A 427 45.87 -32.92 -26.35
CA LEU A 427 45.55 -31.57 -26.84
C LEU A 427 46.12 -30.48 -25.92
N LEU A 428 46.10 -30.68 -24.60
CA LEU A 428 46.59 -29.70 -23.63
C LEU A 428 48.12 -29.55 -23.62
N GLN A 429 48.84 -30.61 -23.98
CA GLN A 429 50.29 -30.63 -23.91
C GLN A 429 50.98 -30.11 -25.17
N ASN A 430 50.23 -29.94 -26.26
CA ASN A 430 50.79 -29.44 -27.51
C ASN A 430 50.60 -27.92 -27.59
N SER A 431 51.72 -27.21 -27.69
CA SER A 431 51.74 -25.75 -27.85
C SER A 431 51.30 -25.28 -29.25
N GLU A 432 51.23 -26.20 -30.22
CA GLU A 432 50.68 -25.96 -31.55
C GLU A 432 49.21 -26.38 -31.59
N SER A 433 48.36 -25.64 -32.31
CA SER A 433 46.94 -25.95 -32.43
C SER A 433 46.73 -27.26 -33.18
N LEU A 434 46.67 -28.38 -32.45
CA LEU A 434 46.31 -29.67 -33.00
C LEU A 434 44.83 -29.67 -33.42
N ASP A 435 44.55 -30.32 -34.54
CA ASP A 435 43.18 -30.56 -34.98
C ASP A 435 42.50 -31.59 -34.06
N VAL A 436 41.42 -31.18 -33.41
CA VAL A 436 40.67 -31.99 -32.45
C VAL A 436 40.12 -33.27 -33.10
N ALA A 437 39.73 -33.20 -34.38
CA ALA A 437 39.24 -34.38 -35.11
C ALA A 437 40.32 -35.44 -35.30
N THR A 438 41.53 -35.03 -35.65
CA THR A 438 42.69 -35.92 -35.77
C THR A 438 43.06 -36.59 -34.44
N VAL A 439 42.99 -35.86 -33.32
CA VAL A 439 43.28 -36.44 -31.99
C VAL A 439 42.16 -37.39 -31.55
N ALA A 440 40.90 -37.04 -31.79
CA ALA A 440 39.77 -37.92 -31.48
C ALA A 440 39.88 -39.28 -32.21
N GLU A 441 40.23 -39.26 -33.51
CA GLU A 441 40.43 -40.47 -34.32
C GLU A 441 41.59 -41.33 -33.78
N ARG A 442 42.71 -40.69 -33.39
CA ARG A 442 43.89 -41.38 -32.83
C ARG A 442 43.58 -42.14 -31.54
N HIS A 443 42.74 -41.57 -30.69
CA HIS A 443 42.32 -42.18 -29.43
C HIS A 443 41.08 -43.09 -29.57
N GLY A 444 40.53 -43.23 -30.77
CA GLY A 444 39.37 -44.09 -31.03
C GLY A 444 38.09 -43.61 -30.33
N VAL A 445 37.94 -42.31 -30.11
CA VAL A 445 36.81 -41.68 -29.42
C VAL A 445 36.02 -40.79 -30.36
N ALA A 446 34.74 -40.57 -30.08
CA ALA A 446 33.92 -39.69 -30.89
C ALA A 446 34.39 -38.24 -30.74
N LEU A 447 34.49 -37.50 -31.85
CA LEU A 447 34.83 -36.07 -31.84
C LEU A 447 33.92 -35.27 -30.91
N GLY A 448 32.62 -35.58 -30.91
CA GLY A 448 31.65 -34.94 -30.02
C GLY A 448 31.98 -35.15 -28.53
N ASP A 449 32.41 -36.35 -28.15
CA ASP A 449 32.79 -36.65 -26.77
C ASP A 449 34.01 -35.83 -26.34
N VAL A 450 35.04 -35.75 -27.20
CA VAL A 450 36.24 -34.93 -26.94
C VAL A 450 35.86 -33.47 -26.79
N GLN A 451 35.03 -32.92 -27.69
CA GLN A 451 34.57 -31.53 -27.62
C GLN A 451 33.72 -31.27 -26.37
N SER A 452 32.85 -32.19 -25.99
CA SER A 452 32.03 -32.09 -24.77
C SER A 452 32.89 -32.16 -23.51
N TRP A 453 33.87 -33.05 -23.44
CA TRP A 453 34.81 -33.13 -22.33
C TRP A 453 35.74 -31.92 -22.27
N MET A 454 36.26 -31.44 -23.41
CA MET A 454 37.00 -30.17 -23.47
C MET A 454 36.16 -29.03 -22.93
N THR A 455 34.89 -28.91 -23.36
CA THR A 455 33.95 -27.91 -22.84
C THR A 455 33.71 -28.07 -21.34
N CYS A 456 33.50 -29.30 -20.87
CA CYS A 456 33.34 -29.67 -19.46
C CYS A 456 34.61 -29.42 -18.63
N LEU A 457 35.77 -29.32 -19.29
CA LEU A 457 37.07 -28.98 -18.72
C LEU A 457 37.52 -27.53 -19.02
N GLY A 458 36.69 -26.73 -19.70
CA GLY A 458 36.92 -25.31 -19.92
C GLY A 458 37.88 -25.02 -21.09
N TYR A 459 38.29 -26.06 -21.81
CA TYR A 459 39.15 -26.00 -22.98
C TYR A 459 38.30 -25.99 -24.25
N GLY A 460 38.67 -25.21 -25.27
CA GLY A 460 37.96 -25.21 -26.57
C GLY A 460 36.97 -24.06 -26.80
N SER A 461 36.73 -23.18 -25.82
CA SER A 461 36.26 -21.83 -26.14
C SER A 461 37.47 -20.95 -26.38
N GLY A 462 37.78 -20.65 -27.65
CA GLY A 462 38.88 -19.73 -28.04
C GLY A 462 38.70 -18.28 -27.53
N ASN A 463 37.80 -18.05 -26.58
CA ASN A 463 37.56 -16.79 -25.93
C ASN A 463 37.87 -17.02 -24.44
N GLY A 464 38.80 -16.24 -23.87
CA GLY A 464 39.02 -16.24 -22.41
C GLY A 464 37.71 -15.97 -21.64
N VAL A 465 37.74 -16.12 -20.32
CA VAL A 465 36.55 -15.97 -19.46
C VAL A 465 35.78 -14.69 -19.83
N GLU A 466 34.54 -14.85 -20.31
CA GLU A 466 33.67 -13.73 -20.66
C GLU A 466 33.00 -13.20 -19.38
N LEU A 467 33.47 -12.04 -18.91
CA LEU A 467 32.90 -11.37 -17.74
C LEU A 467 31.70 -10.51 -18.15
N LYS A 468 30.50 -11.09 -17.99
CA LYS A 468 29.23 -10.39 -18.22
C LYS A 468 28.82 -9.58 -16.99
N GLY A 469 27.97 -8.58 -17.20
CA GLY A 469 27.39 -7.80 -16.10
C GLY A 469 28.35 -6.79 -15.47
N LEU A 470 29.37 -6.32 -16.21
CA LEU A 470 30.22 -5.22 -15.74
C LEU A 470 29.34 -4.01 -15.38
N PHE A 471 29.59 -3.41 -14.22
CA PHE A 471 28.94 -2.16 -13.87
C PHE A 471 29.39 -1.05 -14.84
N THR A 472 28.42 -0.43 -15.50
CA THR A 472 28.65 0.68 -16.44
C THR A 472 28.32 2.05 -15.84
N ASP A 473 27.42 2.08 -14.86
CA ASP A 473 26.95 3.32 -14.23
C ASP A 473 27.96 3.79 -13.17
N LYS A 474 28.34 5.07 -13.27
CA LYS A 474 29.29 5.70 -12.34
C LYS A 474 28.56 6.31 -11.15
N ILE A 475 29.08 6.03 -9.96
CA ILE A 475 28.76 6.71 -8.72
C ILE A 475 29.89 7.71 -8.47
N THR A 476 29.68 8.97 -8.84
CA THR A 476 30.70 10.04 -8.70
C THR A 476 30.75 10.65 -7.31
N SER A 477 29.76 10.36 -6.46
CA SER A 477 29.70 10.74 -5.06
C SER A 477 28.69 9.84 -4.35
N SER A 478 28.82 9.71 -3.02
CA SER A 478 27.86 8.97 -2.20
C SER A 478 27.56 9.70 -0.91
N LYS A 479 26.25 9.94 -0.68
CA LYS A 479 25.74 10.89 0.34
C LYS A 479 26.41 12.27 0.22
N GLU A 480 26.94 12.81 1.30
CA GLU A 480 27.70 14.07 1.34
C GLU A 480 29.19 13.95 0.96
N TYR A 481 29.71 12.75 0.65
CA TYR A 481 31.13 12.54 0.37
C TYR A 481 31.41 12.45 -1.13
N GLU A 482 31.96 13.53 -1.71
CA GLU A 482 32.37 13.57 -3.13
C GLU A 482 33.53 12.62 -3.46
N PHE A 483 34.34 12.25 -2.47
CA PHE A 483 35.46 11.34 -2.64
C PHE A 483 35.07 9.86 -2.55
N ILE A 484 33.86 9.52 -2.10
CA ILE A 484 33.37 8.14 -2.10
C ILE A 484 32.74 7.86 -3.45
N GLN A 485 33.48 7.13 -4.27
CA GLN A 485 33.18 6.90 -5.68
C GLN A 485 33.12 5.41 -5.99
N GLY A 486 32.53 5.05 -7.12
CA GLY A 486 32.46 3.66 -7.52
C GLY A 486 31.50 3.39 -8.67
N TRP A 487 31.00 2.16 -8.75
CA TRP A 487 30.18 1.71 -9.86
C TRP A 487 28.91 1.01 -9.38
N GLY A 488 27.85 1.06 -10.19
CA GLY A 488 26.59 0.41 -9.94
C GLY A 488 25.45 1.38 -9.69
N SER A 489 24.39 0.92 -9.04
CA SER A 489 23.22 1.75 -8.77
C SER A 489 23.47 2.66 -7.57
N HIS A 490 22.76 3.80 -7.48
CA HIS A 490 22.76 4.64 -6.26
C HIS A 490 22.11 3.98 -5.03
N SER A 491 21.65 2.72 -5.14
CA SER A 491 21.02 1.98 -4.05
C SER A 491 21.71 0.63 -3.84
N THR A 492 21.30 -0.42 -4.56
CA THR A 492 21.98 -1.72 -4.63
C THR A 492 21.65 -2.39 -5.97
N PRO A 493 22.55 -3.19 -6.56
CA PRO A 493 23.91 -3.48 -6.12
C PRO A 493 24.91 -2.38 -6.50
N LEU A 494 26.04 -2.33 -5.80
CA LEU A 494 27.10 -1.34 -6.02
C LEU A 494 28.48 -1.82 -5.53
N VAL A 495 29.52 -1.13 -6.00
CA VAL A 495 30.90 -1.14 -5.46
C VAL A 495 31.33 0.30 -5.20
N LEU A 496 31.97 0.56 -4.07
CA LEU A 496 32.49 1.86 -3.66
C LEU A 496 33.95 1.74 -3.23
N ALA A 497 34.72 2.79 -3.42
CA ALA A 497 36.06 2.94 -2.87
C ALA A 497 36.18 4.20 -2.02
N ASN A 498 37.07 4.13 -1.02
CA ASN A 498 37.49 5.29 -0.25
C ASN A 498 38.98 5.58 -0.53
N PRO A 499 39.30 6.64 -1.30
CA PRO A 499 40.68 6.99 -1.65
C PRO A 499 41.41 7.79 -0.56
N THR A 500 40.79 8.01 0.60
CA THR A 500 41.27 8.95 1.62
C THR A 500 41.71 8.25 2.90
N ASP A 501 42.42 8.98 3.75
CA ASP A 501 42.76 8.57 5.11
C ASP A 501 41.58 8.66 6.10
N GLN A 502 40.39 9.09 5.65
CA GLN A 502 39.24 9.33 6.52
C GLN A 502 38.35 8.08 6.60
N HIS A 503 38.02 7.66 7.82
CA HIS A 503 36.95 6.70 8.04
C HIS A 503 35.59 7.42 7.95
N VAL A 504 34.71 6.98 7.07
CA VAL A 504 33.38 7.58 6.84
C VAL A 504 32.27 6.54 6.81
N ARG A 505 31.00 6.97 6.75
CA ARG A 505 29.85 6.07 6.89
C ARG A 505 28.79 6.20 5.79
N VAL A 506 28.72 5.20 4.90
CA VAL A 506 27.99 5.28 3.63
C VAL A 506 27.31 3.95 3.21
N PRO A 507 26.07 3.66 3.64
CA PRO A 507 25.53 3.89 4.99
C PRO A 507 26.22 3.04 6.09
N GLY A 508 27.12 2.11 5.72
CA GLY A 508 27.97 1.35 6.64
C GLY A 508 29.40 1.89 6.73
N ASN A 509 30.28 1.24 7.48
CA ASN A 509 31.67 1.67 7.66
C ASN A 509 32.47 1.59 6.36
N MET A 510 33.01 2.72 5.91
CA MET A 510 33.94 2.82 4.79
C MET A 510 35.32 3.17 5.32
N TRP A 511 36.16 2.14 5.48
CA TRP A 511 37.53 2.27 5.97
C TRP A 511 38.44 3.02 4.98
N PRO A 512 39.46 3.74 5.47
CA PRO A 512 40.47 4.39 4.62
C PRO A 512 41.13 3.43 3.64
N HIS A 513 41.33 3.84 2.39
CA HIS A 513 42.01 3.06 1.34
C HIS A 513 41.45 1.64 1.20
N ARG A 514 40.12 1.50 1.13
CA ARG A 514 39.43 0.22 1.01
C ARG A 514 38.32 0.26 -0.04
N VAL A 515 37.96 -0.94 -0.49
CA VAL A 515 36.85 -1.18 -1.42
C VAL A 515 35.73 -1.89 -0.66
N ALA A 516 34.50 -1.45 -0.86
CA ALA A 516 33.32 -2.10 -0.32
C ALA A 516 32.30 -2.38 -1.42
N VAL A 517 31.54 -3.44 -1.24
CA VAL A 517 30.51 -3.90 -2.17
C VAL A 517 29.19 -4.06 -1.44
N HIS A 518 28.09 -4.00 -2.17
CA HIS A 518 26.76 -4.27 -1.64
C HIS A 518 25.96 -5.12 -2.62
N PRO A 519 25.40 -6.28 -2.20
CA PRO A 519 24.53 -7.11 -3.04
C PRO A 519 23.12 -6.54 -3.15
N ALA A 520 22.26 -7.13 -3.99
CA ALA A 520 20.82 -6.88 -4.07
C ALA A 520 20.06 -8.20 -3.84
N PRO A 521 18.73 -8.21 -3.57
CA PRO A 521 18.01 -9.42 -3.13
C PRO A 521 18.17 -10.67 -4.00
N THR A 522 18.43 -10.49 -5.30
CA THR A 522 18.57 -11.56 -6.30
C THR A 522 19.88 -11.45 -7.08
N LEU A 523 20.80 -10.58 -6.64
CA LEU A 523 22.02 -10.26 -7.36
C LEU A 523 23.21 -10.20 -6.40
N ARG A 524 24.29 -10.90 -6.75
CA ARG A 524 25.56 -10.82 -6.03
C ARG A 524 26.50 -9.82 -6.70
N THR A 525 27.32 -9.15 -5.89
CA THR A 525 28.35 -8.23 -6.38
C THR A 525 29.70 -8.94 -6.38
N VAL A 526 30.43 -8.85 -7.48
CA VAL A 526 31.64 -9.65 -7.70
C VAL A 526 32.81 -8.75 -8.01
N VAL A 527 33.90 -8.98 -7.29
CA VAL A 527 35.23 -8.47 -7.63
C VAL A 527 36.00 -9.58 -8.34
N ALA A 528 36.52 -9.29 -9.52
CA ALA A 528 37.20 -10.25 -10.37
C ALA A 528 38.60 -9.77 -10.75
N TRP A 529 39.61 -10.61 -10.48
CA TRP A 529 40.98 -10.43 -10.95
C TRP A 529 41.22 -11.32 -12.16
N LYS A 530 41.52 -10.72 -13.31
CA LYS A 530 41.86 -11.43 -14.54
C LYS A 530 43.37 -11.55 -14.66
N CYS A 531 43.85 -12.79 -14.77
CA CYS A 531 45.26 -13.13 -14.77
C CYS A 531 46.01 -12.47 -15.94
N PRO A 532 46.93 -11.52 -15.68
CA PRO A 532 47.67 -10.84 -16.74
C PRO A 532 48.81 -11.69 -17.32
N THR A 533 49.31 -12.67 -16.57
CA THR A 533 50.44 -13.52 -16.97
C THR A 533 50.29 -14.91 -16.36
N ALA A 534 50.44 -15.97 -17.16
CA ALA A 534 50.33 -17.33 -16.65
C ALA A 534 51.36 -17.62 -15.54
N GLY A 535 50.96 -18.34 -14.50
CA GLY A 535 51.82 -18.65 -13.38
C GLY A 535 51.13 -19.42 -12.26
N SER A 536 51.84 -19.58 -11.15
CA SER A 536 51.31 -20.19 -9.94
C SER A 536 51.14 -19.14 -8.86
N TYR A 537 49.99 -19.13 -8.20
CA TYR A 537 49.54 -18.05 -7.31
C TYR A 537 49.02 -18.60 -5.99
N THR A 538 49.22 -17.84 -4.92
CA THR A 538 48.43 -17.98 -3.68
C THR A 538 47.42 -16.84 -3.62
N VAL A 539 46.21 -17.16 -3.16
CA VAL A 539 45.12 -16.19 -3.02
C VAL A 539 44.74 -16.10 -1.55
N SER A 540 44.68 -14.89 -1.01
CA SER A 540 44.22 -14.60 0.35
C SER A 540 43.40 -13.31 0.36
N GLY A 541 42.74 -13.02 1.49
CA GLY A 541 41.90 -11.83 1.57
C GLY A 541 41.09 -11.75 2.85
N SER A 542 40.13 -10.84 2.88
CA SER A 542 39.21 -10.71 4.00
C SER A 542 37.83 -10.22 3.54
N VAL A 543 36.79 -10.65 4.26
CA VAL A 543 35.41 -10.20 4.05
C VAL A 543 34.86 -9.67 5.37
N THR A 544 34.56 -8.38 5.43
CA THR A 544 34.10 -7.72 6.65
C THR A 544 32.75 -7.06 6.42
N HIS A 545 31.72 -7.54 7.12
CA HIS A 545 30.40 -6.91 7.13
C HIS A 545 30.50 -5.49 7.71
N ALA A 546 30.21 -4.47 6.91
CA ALA A 546 30.48 -3.07 7.25
C ALA A 546 29.39 -2.43 8.14
N HIS A 547 28.29 -3.13 8.41
CA HIS A 547 27.24 -2.70 9.34
C HIS A 547 27.22 -3.61 10.58
N PRO A 548 28.07 -3.38 11.59
CA PRO A 548 28.07 -4.20 12.80
C PRO A 548 26.74 -4.15 13.58
N GLU A 549 25.95 -3.09 13.38
CA GLU A 549 24.70 -2.83 14.10
C GLU A 549 23.42 -3.42 13.48
N CYS A 550 23.42 -3.82 12.20
CA CYS A 550 22.22 -4.33 11.53
C CYS A 550 22.55 -5.23 10.34
N GLY A 551 21.56 -5.99 9.89
CA GLY A 551 21.71 -6.99 8.82
C GLY A 551 21.97 -8.39 9.35
N ASN A 552 21.67 -9.40 8.54
CA ASN A 552 22.02 -10.80 8.82
C ASN A 552 23.41 -11.16 8.26
N GLY A 553 24.10 -10.20 7.65
CA GLY A 553 25.40 -10.38 7.04
C GLY A 553 25.31 -10.91 5.62
N VAL A 554 26.45 -11.28 5.05
CA VAL A 554 26.56 -11.70 3.65
C VAL A 554 27.10 -13.11 3.51
N THR A 555 26.72 -13.78 2.44
CA THR A 555 27.45 -14.95 1.93
C THR A 555 28.61 -14.47 1.06
N TRP A 556 29.72 -15.19 1.09
CA TRP A 556 30.84 -14.93 0.20
C TRP A 556 31.37 -16.22 -0.42
N THR A 557 31.84 -16.14 -1.67
CA THR A 557 32.42 -17.27 -2.40
C THR A 557 33.65 -16.83 -3.17
N LEU A 558 34.75 -17.57 -3.01
CA LEU A 558 35.97 -17.44 -3.78
C LEU A 558 35.99 -18.51 -4.87
N GLU A 559 36.15 -18.12 -6.14
CA GLU A 559 36.13 -19.03 -7.30
C GLU A 559 37.32 -18.77 -8.24
N GLN A 560 37.81 -19.83 -8.89
CA GLN A 560 38.63 -19.75 -10.11
C GLN A 560 37.73 -20.03 -11.32
N ARG A 561 37.70 -19.12 -12.29
CA ARG A 561 36.94 -19.24 -13.53
C ARG A 561 37.89 -19.53 -14.70
N GLN A 562 37.59 -20.58 -15.46
CA GLN A 562 38.34 -21.02 -16.63
C GLN A 562 37.37 -21.38 -17.76
N GLY A 563 37.32 -20.55 -18.81
CA GLY A 563 36.27 -20.67 -19.84
C GLY A 563 34.87 -20.56 -19.22
N GLY A 564 34.08 -21.64 -19.36
CA GLY A 564 32.74 -21.76 -18.75
C GLY A 564 32.72 -22.45 -17.37
N ILE A 565 33.87 -22.81 -16.81
CA ILE A 565 33.97 -23.53 -15.53
C ILE A 565 34.24 -22.59 -14.39
N HIS A 566 33.54 -22.83 -13.28
CA HIS A 566 33.73 -22.14 -12.01
C HIS A 566 34.15 -23.17 -10.96
N ARG A 567 35.42 -23.13 -10.51
CA ARG A 567 35.93 -23.95 -9.41
C ARG A 567 35.83 -23.16 -8.12
N ARG A 568 34.99 -23.62 -7.18
CA ARG A 568 34.91 -23.00 -5.83
C ARG A 568 36.16 -23.33 -5.03
N LEU A 569 36.86 -22.30 -4.57
CA LEU A 569 38.06 -22.41 -3.75
C LEU A 569 37.72 -22.33 -2.25
N ALA A 570 36.85 -21.40 -1.87
CA ALA A 570 36.38 -21.21 -0.51
C ALA A 570 35.00 -20.55 -0.49
N THR A 571 34.28 -20.67 0.63
CA THR A 571 32.99 -20.00 0.85
C THR A 571 32.78 -19.78 2.34
N GLY A 572 31.94 -18.83 2.69
CA GLY A 572 31.58 -18.61 4.08
C GLY A 572 30.51 -17.55 4.25
N VAL A 573 30.32 -17.16 5.51
CA VAL A 573 29.41 -16.09 5.93
C VAL A 573 30.21 -15.06 6.71
N SER A 574 29.97 -13.77 6.46
CA SER A 574 30.52 -12.67 7.25
C SER A 574 29.39 -11.90 7.92
N GLN A 575 29.47 -11.76 9.24
CA GLN A 575 28.46 -11.08 10.08
C GLN A 575 29.13 -10.42 11.29
N GLY A 576 28.68 -9.22 11.66
CA GLY A 576 29.01 -8.63 12.97
C GLY A 576 30.31 -7.81 13.03
N GLY A 577 30.75 -7.22 11.92
CA GLY A 577 31.85 -6.24 11.89
C GLY A 577 33.26 -6.79 12.06
N GLN A 578 33.43 -8.05 12.47
CA GLN A 578 34.75 -8.70 12.54
C GLN A 578 35.16 -9.22 11.15
N PRO A 579 36.42 -9.02 10.73
CA PRO A 579 36.91 -9.56 9.48
C PRO A 579 36.89 -11.10 9.48
N VAL A 580 36.31 -11.68 8.42
CA VAL A 580 36.46 -13.10 8.12
C VAL A 580 37.66 -13.26 7.19
N THR A 581 38.73 -13.86 7.71
CA THR A 581 39.97 -14.09 6.95
C THR A 581 39.79 -15.21 5.94
N ILE A 582 40.21 -14.98 4.70
CA ILE A 582 40.41 -15.99 3.67
C ILE A 582 41.87 -16.44 3.77
N GLU A 583 42.10 -17.62 4.34
CA GLU A 583 43.43 -18.20 4.47
C GLU A 583 44.08 -18.39 3.09
N PRO A 584 45.41 -18.21 2.96
CA PRO A 584 46.12 -18.44 1.71
C PRO A 584 45.82 -19.82 1.12
N THR A 585 45.35 -19.85 -0.12
CA THR A 585 45.09 -21.10 -0.83
C THR A 585 46.37 -21.92 -0.99
N SER A 586 46.23 -23.23 -1.21
CA SER A 586 47.31 -23.99 -1.84
C SER A 586 47.68 -23.37 -3.19
N LEU A 587 48.87 -23.69 -3.68
CA LEU A 587 49.39 -23.11 -4.91
C LEU A 587 48.44 -23.39 -6.10
N LEU A 588 47.85 -22.34 -6.65
CA LEU A 588 46.92 -22.40 -7.79
C LEU A 588 47.65 -22.10 -9.08
N HIS A 589 47.58 -23.00 -10.05
CA HIS A 589 48.02 -22.68 -11.40
C HIS A 589 46.91 -21.88 -12.11
N VAL A 590 47.24 -20.69 -12.60
CA VAL A 590 46.30 -19.79 -13.26
C VAL A 590 46.88 -19.40 -14.62
N ALA A 591 46.16 -19.74 -15.69
CA ALA A 591 46.56 -19.38 -17.05
C ALA A 591 46.23 -17.92 -17.35
N GLN A 592 46.93 -17.32 -18.31
CA GLN A 592 46.66 -15.95 -18.75
C GLN A 592 45.20 -15.83 -19.23
N GLY A 593 44.46 -14.85 -18.70
CA GLY A 593 43.06 -14.62 -19.02
C GLY A 593 42.04 -15.43 -18.20
N GLU A 594 42.48 -16.38 -17.37
CA GLU A 594 41.64 -16.96 -16.30
C GLU A 594 41.35 -15.92 -15.21
N VAL A 595 40.30 -16.15 -14.44
CA VAL A 595 39.80 -15.14 -13.49
C VAL A 595 39.66 -15.73 -12.09
N ILE A 596 40.13 -15.01 -11.07
CA ILE A 596 39.82 -15.28 -9.67
C ILE A 596 38.73 -14.30 -9.24
N THR A 597 37.63 -14.80 -8.68
CA THR A 597 36.50 -13.96 -8.26
C THR A 597 36.18 -14.11 -6.78
N LEU A 598 35.93 -12.99 -6.11
CA LEU A 598 35.31 -12.92 -4.79
C LEU A 598 33.90 -12.35 -4.96
N ALA A 599 32.89 -13.20 -4.81
CA ALA A 599 31.48 -12.85 -4.93
C ALA A 599 30.83 -12.66 -3.56
N ILE A 600 30.08 -11.58 -3.38
CA ILE A 600 29.34 -11.24 -2.16
C ILE A 600 27.85 -11.26 -2.47
N GLY A 601 27.10 -12.14 -1.80
CA GLY A 601 25.66 -12.38 -2.01
C GLY A 601 24.78 -12.00 -0.81
N PRO A 602 23.47 -11.81 -1.05
CA PRO A 602 22.48 -11.59 0.01
C PRO A 602 22.26 -12.89 0.80
N ARG A 603 22.40 -12.85 2.12
CA ARG A 603 22.14 -14.04 2.96
C ARG A 603 20.63 -14.23 3.12
N ASP A 604 20.12 -15.41 2.79
CA ASP A 604 18.68 -15.74 2.87
C ASP A 604 17.79 -14.79 2.04
N GLY A 605 18.32 -14.23 0.94
CA GLY A 605 17.65 -13.19 0.12
C GLY A 605 17.52 -11.83 0.81
N ASN A 606 18.08 -11.68 2.01
CA ASN A 606 18.17 -10.41 2.72
C ASN A 606 19.44 -9.67 2.31
N HIS A 607 19.29 -8.36 2.07
CA HIS A 607 20.35 -7.44 1.67
C HIS A 607 20.32 -6.16 2.52
N ALA A 608 19.50 -6.11 3.57
CA ALA A 608 19.34 -4.91 4.38
C ALA A 608 20.58 -4.72 5.27
N CYS A 609 21.25 -3.57 5.15
CA CYS A 609 22.50 -3.27 5.84
C CYS A 609 23.67 -4.21 5.46
N ASP A 610 23.83 -4.56 4.18
CA ASP A 610 24.84 -5.56 3.76
C ASP A 610 26.03 -5.00 2.97
N LEU A 611 26.33 -3.71 3.16
CA LEU A 611 27.62 -3.17 2.72
C LEU A 611 28.74 -3.99 3.37
N THR A 612 29.72 -4.38 2.56
CA THR A 612 30.77 -5.33 2.93
C THR A 612 32.10 -4.82 2.41
N THR A 613 33.07 -4.62 3.30
CA THR A 613 34.46 -4.35 2.90
C THR A 613 35.09 -5.65 2.42
N VAL A 614 35.75 -5.60 1.26
CA VAL A 614 36.40 -6.76 0.63
C VAL A 614 37.87 -6.47 0.37
N ASP A 615 38.72 -7.41 0.75
CA ASP A 615 40.15 -7.41 0.42
C ASP A 615 40.46 -8.70 -0.33
N LEU A 616 41.24 -8.59 -1.41
CA LEU A 616 41.73 -9.72 -2.19
C LEU A 616 43.17 -9.46 -2.62
N THR A 617 44.04 -10.40 -2.28
CA THR A 617 45.47 -10.34 -2.57
C THR A 617 45.88 -11.62 -3.32
N LEU A 618 46.58 -11.45 -4.44
CA LEU A 618 47.18 -12.55 -5.20
C LEU A 618 48.69 -12.40 -5.23
N THR A 619 49.40 -13.43 -4.78
CA THR A 619 50.87 -13.44 -4.75
C THR A 619 51.40 -14.52 -5.68
N ARG A 620 52.30 -14.16 -6.59
CA ARG A 620 52.93 -15.13 -7.51
C ARG A 620 54.01 -15.93 -6.78
N ALA A 621 54.00 -17.25 -6.93
CA ALA A 621 55.03 -18.11 -6.37
C ALA A 621 56.37 -17.99 -7.11
N GLY A 622 57.46 -17.98 -6.34
CA GLY A 622 58.83 -17.87 -6.85
C GLY A 622 59.32 -16.43 -7.01
N ASP A 623 58.46 -15.43 -6.83
CA ASP A 623 58.83 -14.01 -6.81
C ASP A 623 57.99 -13.28 -5.76
N ASP A 624 58.50 -13.22 -4.52
CA ASP A 624 57.85 -12.57 -3.36
C ASP A 624 57.59 -11.06 -3.54
N LYS A 625 57.85 -10.51 -4.73
CA LYS A 625 57.64 -9.10 -5.09
C LYS A 625 56.49 -8.86 -6.06
N GLN A 626 55.90 -9.89 -6.67
CA GLN A 626 54.78 -9.71 -7.60
C GLN A 626 53.45 -10.04 -6.92
N THR A 627 52.80 -8.99 -6.41
CA THR A 627 51.56 -9.06 -5.64
C THR A 627 50.53 -8.11 -6.22
N TRP A 628 49.33 -8.61 -6.47
CA TRP A 628 48.15 -7.80 -6.81
C TRP A 628 47.30 -7.65 -5.56
N ASP A 629 47.01 -6.41 -5.18
CA ASP A 629 46.18 -6.12 -4.02
C ASP A 629 45.04 -5.20 -4.45
N LEU A 630 43.80 -5.67 -4.24
CA LEU A 630 42.59 -4.97 -4.67
C LEU A 630 42.55 -3.53 -4.16
N ALA A 631 42.83 -3.34 -2.87
CA ALA A 631 42.72 -2.02 -2.26
C ALA A 631 43.84 -1.10 -2.77
N ALA A 632 45.07 -1.59 -2.86
CA ALA A 632 46.20 -0.82 -3.34
C ALA A 632 46.07 -0.41 -4.83
N ASP A 633 45.55 -1.30 -5.67
CA ASP A 633 45.41 -1.06 -7.10
C ASP A 633 44.21 -0.15 -7.44
N VAL A 634 43.12 -0.24 -6.68
CA VAL A 634 41.82 0.34 -7.08
C VAL A 634 41.40 1.53 -6.23
N SER A 635 41.66 1.52 -4.92
CA SER A 635 40.96 2.44 -4.01
C SER A 635 41.24 3.93 -4.27
N GLY A 636 42.41 4.26 -4.85
CA GLY A 636 42.81 5.63 -5.18
C GLY A 636 42.06 6.26 -6.36
N ASP A 637 41.60 5.47 -7.33
CA ASP A 637 40.85 5.96 -8.50
C ASP A 637 39.98 4.86 -9.14
N ILE A 638 39.01 4.35 -8.39
CA ILE A 638 38.12 3.28 -8.89
C ILE A 638 37.40 3.64 -10.20
N LEU A 639 37.23 4.94 -10.51
CA LEU A 639 36.54 5.42 -11.70
C LEU A 639 37.43 5.52 -12.95
N ALA A 640 38.72 5.22 -12.85
CA ALA A 640 39.65 5.17 -13.98
C ALA A 640 39.15 4.22 -15.09
N GLY A 641 38.50 3.12 -14.71
CA GLY A 641 37.84 2.21 -15.64
C GLY A 641 37.20 1.02 -14.95
N ASN A 642 36.23 0.42 -15.62
CA ASN A 642 35.75 -0.93 -15.33
C ASN A 642 35.60 -1.66 -16.67
N PRO A 643 36.63 -2.40 -17.11
CA PRO A 643 37.70 -2.95 -16.29
C PRO A 643 38.82 -1.95 -15.93
N HIS A 644 39.41 -2.14 -14.74
CA HIS A 644 40.44 -1.31 -14.13
C HIS A 644 41.84 -1.95 -14.32
N ALA A 645 42.87 -1.12 -14.47
CA ALA A 645 44.27 -1.57 -14.58
C ALA A 645 44.84 -2.00 -13.23
N ASP A 646 45.95 -2.75 -13.23
CA ASP A 646 46.75 -2.97 -12.01
C ASP A 646 47.83 -1.90 -11.84
N SER A 647 48.55 -1.95 -10.70
CA SER A 647 49.72 -1.09 -10.44
C SER A 647 50.94 -1.39 -11.30
N TYR A 648 50.95 -2.50 -12.05
CA TYR A 648 52.03 -2.89 -12.96
C TYR A 648 51.81 -2.41 -14.42
N GLY A 649 50.70 -1.71 -14.68
CA GLY A 649 50.37 -1.17 -16.00
C GLY A 649 49.70 -2.19 -16.94
N ASN A 650 49.31 -3.36 -16.44
CA ASN A 650 48.46 -4.27 -17.20
C ASN A 650 47.04 -3.71 -17.23
N ALA A 651 46.55 -3.45 -18.44
CA ALA A 651 45.16 -3.04 -18.63
C ALA A 651 44.21 -4.21 -18.36
N GLN A 652 43.02 -3.89 -17.86
CA GLN A 652 41.93 -4.86 -17.67
C GLN A 652 42.27 -6.03 -16.73
N VAL A 653 42.75 -5.73 -15.52
CA VAL A 653 43.03 -6.73 -14.48
C VAL A 653 41.86 -6.85 -13.52
N TRP A 654 41.44 -5.74 -12.93
CA TRP A 654 40.35 -5.72 -11.97
C TRP A 654 39.02 -5.43 -12.67
N HIS A 655 37.99 -6.20 -12.35
CA HIS A 655 36.66 -6.07 -12.93
C HIS A 655 35.62 -6.09 -11.81
N PHE A 656 34.61 -5.22 -11.93
CA PHE A 656 33.49 -5.15 -11.01
C PHE A 656 32.21 -5.48 -11.76
N LEU A 657 31.55 -6.56 -11.36
CA LEU A 657 30.37 -7.05 -12.06
C LEU A 657 29.27 -7.45 -11.11
N VAL A 658 28.07 -7.53 -11.67
CA VAL A 658 26.86 -8.03 -11.03
C VAL A 658 26.37 -9.26 -11.77
N GLU A 659 25.96 -10.29 -11.02
CA GLU A 659 25.38 -11.50 -11.59
C GLU A 659 24.24 -12.03 -10.69
N PRO A 660 23.32 -12.84 -11.23
CA PRO A 660 22.24 -13.44 -10.44
C PRO A 660 22.77 -14.21 -9.23
N ASP A 661 22.14 -13.97 -8.08
CA ASP A 661 22.33 -14.79 -6.88
C ASP A 661 21.54 -16.09 -7.05
N GLN A 662 22.13 -17.01 -7.83
CA GLN A 662 21.66 -18.38 -7.87
C GLN A 662 22.28 -19.12 -6.70
N ASP A 663 21.49 -19.97 -6.04
CA ASP A 663 21.99 -20.95 -5.08
C ASP A 663 23.26 -21.55 -5.68
N VAL A 664 24.40 -21.35 -5.02
CA VAL A 664 25.68 -21.79 -5.57
C VAL A 664 25.73 -23.33 -5.66
N GLU A 665 24.67 -24.04 -5.26
CA GLU A 665 24.44 -25.44 -5.61
C GLU A 665 24.17 -25.66 -7.11
N SER A 666 23.72 -24.65 -7.86
CA SER A 666 23.20 -24.79 -9.22
C SER A 666 24.20 -24.50 -10.35
N VAL A 667 25.39 -23.97 -10.06
CA VAL A 667 26.54 -24.13 -10.95
C VAL A 667 27.37 -25.27 -10.37
N LYS A 668 27.05 -26.50 -10.78
CA LYS A 668 27.75 -27.73 -10.40
C LYS A 668 29.23 -27.64 -10.82
N GLY A 669 30.04 -27.01 -9.97
CA GLY A 669 31.49 -26.94 -10.11
C GLY A 669 32.09 -28.29 -9.73
N ILE A 670 33.19 -28.66 -10.37
CA ILE A 670 33.91 -29.92 -10.14
C ILE A 670 34.28 -30.00 -8.64
N PRO A 671 33.79 -30.99 -7.87
CA PRO A 671 34.02 -31.06 -6.43
C PRO A 671 35.51 -31.15 -6.11
N ASN A 672 35.97 -30.33 -5.15
CA ASN A 672 37.37 -30.34 -4.75
C ASN A 672 37.76 -31.72 -4.19
N GLY A 673 38.89 -32.24 -4.65
CA GLY A 673 39.41 -33.56 -4.25
C GLY A 673 38.84 -34.74 -5.04
N SER A 674 37.82 -34.53 -5.89
CA SER A 674 37.32 -35.57 -6.80
C SER A 674 38.39 -36.06 -7.78
N LEU A 675 38.18 -37.24 -8.37
CA LEU A 675 39.05 -37.80 -9.40
C LEU A 675 39.27 -36.81 -10.56
N LEU A 676 38.22 -36.11 -11.00
CA LEU A 676 38.32 -35.11 -12.06
C LEU A 676 39.12 -33.87 -11.61
N ALA A 677 38.90 -33.38 -10.38
CA ALA A 677 39.68 -32.26 -9.84
C ALA A 677 41.18 -32.61 -9.71
N ARG A 678 41.48 -33.85 -9.28
CA ARG A 678 42.85 -34.37 -9.19
C ARG A 678 43.48 -34.48 -10.58
N TRP A 679 42.72 -34.98 -11.57
CA TRP A 679 43.16 -35.10 -12.96
C TRP A 679 43.55 -33.74 -13.56
N ILE A 680 42.73 -32.71 -13.31
CA ILE A 680 43.01 -31.33 -13.74
C ILE A 680 44.29 -30.79 -13.08
N SER A 681 44.45 -31.01 -11.77
CA SER A 681 45.52 -30.40 -10.98
C SER A 681 46.90 -31.02 -11.16
N THR A 682 46.97 -32.30 -11.54
CA THR A 682 48.25 -33.01 -11.66
C THR A 682 48.94 -32.68 -12.99
N THR A 683 50.28 -32.59 -12.96
CA THR A 683 51.14 -32.45 -14.15
C THR A 683 51.80 -33.77 -14.55
N ASP A 684 51.63 -34.83 -13.75
CA ASP A 684 52.17 -36.17 -14.02
C ASP A 684 51.27 -36.93 -15.00
N ARG A 685 51.84 -37.38 -16.12
CA ARG A 685 51.14 -38.06 -17.21
C ARG A 685 50.61 -39.43 -16.83
N ASP A 686 51.39 -40.19 -16.07
CA ASP A 686 50.98 -41.53 -15.65
C ASP A 686 49.83 -41.42 -14.66
N ALA A 687 49.90 -40.44 -13.75
CA ALA A 687 48.82 -40.10 -12.84
C ALA A 687 47.54 -39.63 -13.57
N ARG A 688 47.64 -38.79 -14.63
CA ARG A 688 46.47 -38.40 -15.44
C ARG A 688 45.83 -39.60 -16.12
N THR A 689 46.62 -40.49 -16.69
CA THR A 689 46.12 -41.69 -17.36
C THR A 689 45.37 -42.59 -16.37
N GLN A 690 45.96 -42.83 -15.20
CA GLN A 690 45.33 -43.63 -14.15
C GLN A 690 44.03 -42.98 -13.64
N LEU A 691 44.04 -41.68 -13.32
CA LEU A 691 42.86 -40.96 -12.85
C LEU A 691 41.74 -40.94 -13.89
N GLY A 692 42.05 -40.87 -15.18
CA GLY A 692 41.06 -40.98 -16.25
C GLY A 692 40.39 -42.36 -16.31
N GLN A 693 41.14 -43.43 -16.07
CA GLN A 693 40.60 -44.79 -15.99
C GLN A 693 39.76 -45.01 -14.73
N GLU A 694 40.21 -44.50 -13.58
CA GLU A 694 39.45 -44.53 -12.32
C GLU A 694 38.13 -43.75 -12.46
N LEU A 695 38.15 -42.59 -13.13
CA LEU A 695 36.94 -41.80 -13.39
C LEU A 695 35.96 -42.55 -14.31
N GLN A 696 36.47 -43.20 -15.37
CA GLN A 696 35.63 -44.03 -16.23
C GLN A 696 34.96 -45.16 -15.44
N GLN A 697 35.70 -45.83 -14.53
CA GLN A 697 35.15 -46.87 -13.67
C GLN A 697 34.06 -46.31 -12.75
N LEU A 698 34.31 -45.16 -12.11
CA LEU A 698 33.33 -44.48 -11.27
C LEU A 698 32.03 -44.21 -12.05
N LEU A 699 32.13 -43.64 -13.26
CA LEU A 699 30.98 -43.21 -14.06
C LEU A 699 30.21 -44.36 -14.73
N THR A 700 30.85 -45.53 -14.90
CA THR A 700 30.21 -46.71 -15.50
C THR A 700 29.73 -47.74 -14.46
N ALA A 701 30.14 -47.59 -13.20
CA ALA A 701 29.69 -48.42 -12.09
C ALA A 701 28.31 -48.02 -11.54
N ALA A 702 27.81 -48.81 -10.59
CA ALA A 702 26.67 -48.42 -9.78
C ALA A 702 26.99 -47.16 -8.96
N ALA A 703 25.97 -46.39 -8.60
CA ALA A 703 26.13 -45.17 -7.81
C ALA A 703 26.95 -45.43 -6.53
N PRO A 704 27.90 -44.56 -6.17
CA PRO A 704 28.69 -44.70 -4.95
C PRO A 704 27.83 -44.82 -3.69
N GLU A 705 28.29 -45.64 -2.72
CA GLU A 705 27.62 -45.78 -1.42
C GLU A 705 27.62 -44.46 -0.64
N ASP A 706 28.77 -43.77 -0.62
CA ASP A 706 28.91 -42.43 -0.05
C ASP A 706 28.64 -41.37 -1.11
N ARG A 707 27.38 -40.92 -1.13
CA ARG A 707 26.88 -39.88 -2.02
C ARG A 707 27.43 -38.49 -1.73
N ASP A 708 27.94 -38.24 -0.52
CA ASP A 708 28.43 -36.93 -0.08
C ASP A 708 29.96 -36.79 -0.25
N SER A 709 30.66 -37.89 -0.51
CA SER A 709 32.07 -37.87 -0.90
C SER A 709 32.31 -37.00 -2.16
N PRO A 710 33.53 -36.44 -2.38
CA PRO A 710 33.82 -35.66 -3.57
C PRO A 710 33.50 -36.39 -4.89
N ASP A 711 33.72 -37.70 -4.94
CA ASP A 711 33.41 -38.55 -6.09
C ASP A 711 31.92 -38.93 -6.17
N GLY A 712 31.24 -39.07 -5.03
CA GLY A 712 29.79 -39.24 -4.95
C GLY A 712 29.04 -38.00 -5.46
N GLN A 713 29.51 -36.82 -5.08
CA GLN A 713 29.03 -35.54 -5.58
C GLN A 713 29.32 -35.42 -7.08
N LEU A 714 30.54 -35.73 -7.53
CA LEU A 714 30.89 -35.70 -8.96
C LEU A 714 30.02 -36.65 -9.79
N TYR A 715 29.69 -37.84 -9.29
CA TYR A 715 28.82 -38.80 -9.98
C TYR A 715 27.37 -38.29 -10.15
N GLN A 716 26.87 -37.55 -9.16
CA GLN A 716 25.54 -36.92 -9.23
C GLN A 716 25.50 -35.70 -10.14
N GLN A 717 26.65 -35.07 -10.39
CA GLN A 717 26.77 -33.93 -11.28
C GLN A 717 26.53 -34.36 -12.72
#